data_AF-A0AAW1ZHT1-F1
#
_entry.id   AF-A0AAW1ZHT1-F1
#
_cell.length_a   1.000
_cell.length_b   1.000
_cell.length_c   1.000
_cell.angle_alpha   90.00
_cell.angle_beta   90.00
_cell.angle_gamma   90.00
#
_symmetry.space_group_name_H-M   'P 1'
#
loop_
_entity.id
_entity.type
_entity.pdbx_description
1 polymer ?
#
loop_
_entity_poly.entity_id
_entity_poly.type
_entity_poly.pdbx_seq_one_letter_code
_entity_poly.pdbx_strand_id
1 'polypeptide(L)'
;GLFEWLKSVELKSTEEFSVGSDLGSVKEQLCDLKEFKRELYQKKIEIESLNHRFVCRLSPGTERPGSISPLCDFRQRWDNLESVTVSRQHQLECALLGLGQFQNTLDELHAWLSHTADLLQASQPISIDLQTCEIELAKHKVLRNDVMSHVHTVDSLNQAGRNLMESGAGDSSHVLQTRLEQLNERWEFVRCETERRQLELENNLSQVQDVTMEIQDLLQWLEHTDLRLSSSKTVWGMPDSASERLNTHLELCNEMDSKMHAYTNVRNAIHRMLEGSEVARGSSTEHSLCILEQKWSSVYAKMQERKAKLTEGLGLAKEFNSNVQDLLTKMAKCEETINTLPAPSFILDTICSQLQEHRMLVGEVQSYGERKTSVENAATRLSELSRKEDCDVVQNLIMTVQDRFKKLLQHTTERGKTLEDVKRHAKQFNESWHLLVDWMTEVEQTLDTHKEIAVSQEEIKQQLTEQKEFQKLLRSKRPMYEACLKSGRSLQEKAQSPEDTQHLENMVSELRDSWDTISGKSSERQHKLEEALLFSGRFTDALQALNDWLYRAEPQLAEDVPVCGEKDLVNYLIDKHKVFQRELGKRASCIRTLKRSVRDLTRSSTADAHWLQEQMEELEGRWEAVCKLSVSRQARLEAALQQAEEFDGMVHSFLDHLSDVERVLKYGVLPEEEEALLAFRTCHQESMSSLNDQQMALENIRKLGEEILSSCHPDSVITIKSWISITKTRYEEVQMWAKQQAERIQTTLSALEAEREEVQRLLDWISSAEESLNLKEQEPLPEDLELTAELITQHADFMDEMKGKVPEVENATKSCKHKLVPKQQVSPSRKAPTKRRGMAKPPPSVPLPLEKLDPQTPMMCQLVSHWQKLWILAHGRQSRLEEHLQRLKELEEFANFDFNIWRKRYMQWISHLKSRILDVFRSIDRDQDGRITHKEFIDNVLASKFPTNSLEMTAVANIFDVNGDGFIDYYEFVSALHPSRDPYRKTIDVDQINEEVSRQVSQCNCPKRFQVEQISANRYRFGDSQQLRMVRILRSTLMVRVGGGWTALDEFLVKNDPCRVKGRTNLKIKEKYLSPDAFEPSGRRGSAKGLTVSRSNSSLSLYSSASAPSSPLTRKALLRRSFSGERCIRPRSSIAALGSDHFCADIDSPSHSEEAERPPT
;
A
#
# COMPACT_ATOMS: atom_id res chain seq x y z
N GLY A 1 -165.54 62.01 -157.01
CA GLY A 1 -165.94 63.30 -156.39
C GLY A 1 -165.69 63.27 -154.89
N LEU A 2 -166.12 64.30 -154.16
CA LEU A 2 -165.86 64.46 -152.71
C LEU A 2 -166.32 63.27 -151.85
N PHE A 3 -167.50 62.68 -152.14
CA PHE A 3 -167.99 61.47 -151.45
C PHE A 3 -167.06 60.25 -151.60
N GLU A 4 -166.34 60.12 -152.72
CA GLU A 4 -165.39 59.02 -152.92
C GLU A 4 -164.06 59.29 -152.20
N TRP A 5 -163.61 60.54 -152.16
CA TRP A 5 -162.44 60.92 -151.37
C TRP A 5 -162.68 60.67 -149.88
N LEU A 6 -163.84 61.09 -149.36
CA LEU A 6 -164.19 60.87 -147.95
C LEU A 6 -164.21 59.37 -147.62
N LYS A 7 -164.82 58.54 -148.48
CA LYS A 7 -164.90 57.09 -148.30
C LYS A 7 -163.55 56.37 -148.42
N SER A 8 -162.63 56.90 -149.23
CA SER A 8 -161.24 56.41 -149.35
C SER A 8 -160.42 56.74 -148.09
N VAL A 9 -160.61 57.93 -147.53
CA VAL A 9 -159.91 58.37 -146.32
C VAL A 9 -160.53 57.75 -145.05
N GLU A 10 -161.84 57.52 -145.02
CA GLU A 10 -162.49 56.67 -144.00
C GLU A 10 -161.80 55.28 -143.97
N LEU A 11 -161.59 54.63 -145.12
CA LEU A 11 -160.87 53.34 -145.18
C LEU A 11 -159.48 53.39 -144.54
N LYS A 12 -158.66 54.40 -144.91
CA LYS A 12 -157.33 54.62 -144.32
C LYS A 12 -157.34 55.00 -142.84
N SER A 13 -158.47 55.49 -142.32
CA SER A 13 -158.65 55.74 -140.89
C SER A 13 -159.10 54.51 -140.10
N THR A 14 -159.61 53.48 -140.81
CA THR A 14 -160.01 52.18 -140.23
C THR A 14 -158.96 51.08 -140.35
N GLU A 15 -157.83 51.32 -141.00
CA GLU A 15 -156.64 50.47 -140.88
C GLU A 15 -156.06 50.64 -139.46
N GLU A 16 -155.90 49.52 -138.73
CA GLU A 16 -155.45 49.53 -137.34
C GLU A 16 -154.06 50.16 -137.20
N PHE A 17 -153.95 51.17 -136.32
CA PHE A 17 -152.71 51.91 -136.13
C PHE A 17 -152.00 51.49 -134.83
N SER A 18 -150.92 50.74 -134.97
CA SER A 18 -149.96 50.51 -133.90
C SER A 18 -149.04 51.71 -133.72
N VAL A 19 -148.87 52.15 -132.47
CA VAL A 19 -147.87 53.14 -132.10
C VAL A 19 -146.46 52.53 -132.23
N GLY A 20 -145.52 53.31 -132.75
CA GLY A 20 -144.12 52.94 -132.86
C GLY A 20 -143.52 52.50 -131.52
N SER A 21 -142.66 51.49 -131.57
CA SER A 21 -142.05 50.86 -130.40
C SER A 21 -140.70 51.46 -129.99
N ASP A 22 -140.19 52.43 -130.76
CA ASP A 22 -138.91 53.09 -130.53
C ASP A 22 -139.02 54.61 -130.73
N LEU A 23 -138.08 55.35 -130.17
CA LEU A 23 -138.09 56.82 -130.16
C LEU A 23 -137.85 57.46 -131.54
N GLY A 24 -137.52 56.66 -132.58
CA GLY A 24 -137.47 57.06 -133.98
C GLY A 24 -138.83 56.88 -134.65
N SER A 25 -139.37 55.66 -134.66
CA SER A 25 -140.65 55.35 -135.34
C SER A 25 -141.83 56.16 -134.78
N VAL A 26 -141.89 56.40 -133.46
CA VAL A 26 -142.92 57.29 -132.87
C VAL A 26 -142.85 58.71 -133.41
N LYS A 27 -141.65 59.25 -133.70
CA LYS A 27 -141.48 60.61 -134.26
C LYS A 27 -141.87 60.66 -135.73
N GLU A 28 -141.55 59.62 -136.50
CA GLU A 28 -141.88 59.51 -137.92
C GLU A 28 -143.40 59.44 -138.12
N GLN A 29 -144.09 58.57 -137.36
CA GLN A 29 -145.55 58.52 -137.31
C GLN A 29 -146.20 59.86 -136.91
N LEU A 30 -145.55 60.64 -136.05
CA LEU A 30 -145.99 61.99 -135.64
C LEU A 30 -145.78 63.06 -136.72
N CYS A 31 -144.94 62.79 -137.74
CA CYS A 31 -144.79 63.62 -138.92
C CYS A 31 -145.87 63.30 -139.96
N ASP A 32 -146.10 62.02 -140.25
CA ASP A 32 -147.14 61.57 -141.19
C ASP A 32 -148.53 62.10 -140.81
N LEU A 33 -148.86 62.07 -139.51
CA LEU A 33 -150.13 62.58 -138.99
C LEU A 33 -150.31 64.11 -139.21
N LYS A 34 -149.20 64.86 -139.33
CA LYS A 34 -149.21 66.31 -139.62
C LYS A 34 -149.33 66.60 -141.13
N GLU A 35 -148.88 65.69 -141.99
CA GLU A 35 -149.15 65.75 -143.44
C GLU A 35 -150.64 65.42 -143.68
N PHE A 36 -151.16 64.36 -143.06
CA PHE A 36 -152.55 63.92 -143.17
C PHE A 36 -153.57 64.99 -142.74
N LYS A 37 -153.33 65.67 -141.59
CA LYS A 37 -154.16 66.83 -141.19
C LYS A 37 -154.18 67.94 -142.24
N ARG A 38 -153.11 68.12 -143.02
CA ARG A 38 -152.98 69.18 -144.04
C ARG A 38 -153.87 68.93 -145.25
N GLU A 39 -153.93 67.68 -145.74
CA GLU A 39 -154.85 67.30 -146.82
C GLU A 39 -156.32 67.45 -146.42
N LEU A 40 -156.66 67.08 -145.19
CA LEU A 40 -157.99 67.22 -144.59
C LEU A 40 -158.50 68.67 -144.70
N TYR A 41 -157.71 69.65 -144.26
CA TYR A 41 -158.09 71.06 -144.34
C TYR A 41 -158.28 71.55 -145.79
N GLN A 42 -157.46 71.09 -146.74
CA GLN A 42 -157.56 71.49 -148.14
C GLN A 42 -158.91 71.09 -148.77
N LYS A 43 -159.43 69.90 -148.43
CA LYS A 43 -160.72 69.41 -148.95
C LYS A 43 -161.94 70.03 -148.29
N LYS A 44 -161.82 70.56 -147.07
CA LYS A 44 -162.86 71.34 -146.37
C LYS A 44 -163.34 72.53 -147.23
N ILE A 45 -162.41 73.17 -147.96
CA ILE A 45 -162.65 74.37 -148.79
C ILE A 45 -163.38 74.05 -150.11
N GLU A 46 -163.14 72.89 -150.73
CA GLU A 46 -163.84 72.48 -151.97
C GLU A 46 -165.35 72.31 -151.77
N ILE A 47 -165.77 71.88 -150.58
CA ILE A 47 -167.17 71.60 -150.22
C ILE A 47 -168.00 72.88 -150.19
N GLU A 48 -167.49 73.93 -149.54
CA GLU A 48 -168.23 75.20 -149.38
C GLU A 48 -168.35 75.97 -150.70
N SER A 49 -167.32 75.87 -151.55
CA SER A 49 -167.31 76.38 -152.93
C SER A 49 -168.42 75.76 -153.79
N LEU A 50 -168.64 74.44 -153.71
CA LEU A 50 -169.68 73.73 -154.46
C LEU A 50 -171.10 74.12 -154.02
N ASN A 51 -171.31 74.33 -152.72
CA ASN A 51 -172.63 74.66 -152.17
C ASN A 51 -173.19 75.99 -152.70
N HIS A 52 -172.32 76.95 -153.05
CA HIS A 52 -172.74 78.27 -153.54
C HIS A 52 -173.20 78.28 -155.01
N ARG A 53 -172.87 77.24 -155.80
CA ARG A 53 -173.05 77.25 -157.26
C ARG A 53 -174.43 76.75 -157.75
N PHE A 54 -175.27 76.19 -156.87
CA PHE A 54 -176.54 75.53 -157.24
C PHE A 54 -177.82 76.37 -157.04
N VAL A 55 -177.73 77.61 -156.54
CA VAL A 55 -178.88 78.34 -155.95
C VAL A 55 -179.68 79.22 -156.95
N CYS A 56 -179.21 79.40 -158.19
CA CYS A 56 -179.62 80.55 -159.01
C CYS A 56 -180.95 80.48 -159.79
N ARG A 57 -181.76 79.40 -159.74
CA ARG A 57 -183.11 79.37 -160.40
C ARG A 57 -184.15 78.45 -159.71
N LEU A 58 -184.91 78.99 -158.75
CA LEU A 58 -186.36 78.80 -158.64
C LEU A 58 -187.00 79.73 -157.59
N SER A 59 -188.18 80.26 -157.89
CA SER A 59 -189.10 81.03 -157.04
C SER A 59 -190.41 81.22 -157.87
N PRO A 60 -191.63 81.31 -157.30
CA PRO A 60 -192.01 81.45 -155.88
C PRO A 60 -192.74 80.21 -155.31
N GLY A 61 -193.39 80.34 -154.13
CA GLY A 61 -194.09 79.26 -153.42
C GLY A 61 -195.44 78.82 -154.03
N THR A 62 -196.16 77.83 -153.47
CA THR A 62 -196.05 77.26 -152.10
C THR A 62 -196.57 75.80 -152.04
N GLU A 63 -196.19 75.07 -150.97
CA GLU A 63 -196.82 73.87 -150.36
C GLU A 63 -196.24 72.44 -150.53
N ARG A 64 -195.91 71.88 -149.34
CA ARG A 64 -196.18 70.50 -148.82
C ARG A 64 -195.32 69.29 -149.29
N PRO A 65 -195.19 68.23 -148.43
CA PRO A 65 -193.87 67.67 -148.17
C PRO A 65 -193.70 66.13 -148.27
N GLY A 66 -192.44 65.72 -148.47
CA GLY A 66 -191.93 64.36 -148.30
C GLY A 66 -190.49 64.32 -148.86
N SER A 67 -189.46 64.23 -148.01
CA SER A 67 -188.09 64.61 -148.41
C SER A 67 -186.98 63.81 -147.71
N ILE A 68 -185.93 63.51 -148.48
CA ILE A 68 -184.57 63.21 -148.00
C ILE A 68 -183.61 64.05 -148.87
N SER A 69 -182.58 64.65 -148.26
CA SER A 69 -181.58 65.48 -148.95
C SER A 69 -180.15 64.92 -148.74
N PRO A 70 -179.38 64.60 -149.79
CA PRO A 70 -178.04 63.99 -149.66
C PRO A 70 -176.95 64.81 -148.96
N LEU A 71 -177.22 66.05 -148.53
CA LEU A 71 -176.21 66.96 -147.96
C LEU A 71 -175.92 66.75 -146.46
N CYS A 72 -176.80 66.10 -145.70
CA CYS A 72 -176.57 65.90 -144.26
C CYS A 72 -175.59 64.75 -143.95
N ASP A 73 -175.72 63.61 -144.65
CA ASP A 73 -174.89 62.41 -144.43
C ASP A 73 -173.38 62.68 -144.60
N PHE A 74 -173.03 63.61 -145.50
CA PHE A 74 -171.64 64.00 -145.74
C PHE A 74 -170.97 64.70 -144.55
N ARG A 75 -171.70 65.54 -143.80
CA ARG A 75 -171.10 66.30 -142.68
C ARG A 75 -170.75 65.40 -141.49
N GLN A 76 -171.64 64.50 -141.11
CA GLN A 76 -171.44 63.63 -139.95
C GLN A 76 -170.20 62.72 -140.08
N ARG A 77 -169.91 62.25 -141.30
CA ARG A 77 -168.69 61.48 -141.62
C ARG A 77 -167.41 62.32 -141.47
N TRP A 78 -167.45 63.58 -141.89
CA TRP A 78 -166.31 64.50 -141.80
C TRP A 78 -165.87 64.73 -140.35
N ASP A 79 -166.81 65.08 -139.47
CA ASP A 79 -166.51 65.46 -138.09
C ASP A 79 -165.93 64.27 -137.28
N ASN A 80 -166.34 63.04 -137.61
CA ASN A 80 -165.82 61.81 -137.01
C ASN A 80 -164.34 61.55 -137.38
N LEU A 81 -163.98 61.80 -138.64
CA LEU A 81 -162.61 61.66 -139.15
C LEU A 81 -161.65 62.71 -138.52
N GLU A 82 -162.14 63.92 -138.28
CA GLU A 82 -161.38 64.99 -137.61
C GLU A 82 -161.08 64.63 -136.14
N SER A 83 -162.02 63.94 -135.46
CA SER A 83 -161.88 63.44 -134.07
C SER A 83 -160.80 62.34 -133.92
N VAL A 84 -160.87 61.27 -134.73
CA VAL A 84 -159.92 60.14 -134.68
C VAL A 84 -158.47 60.61 -134.85
N THR A 85 -158.26 61.61 -135.73
CA THR A 85 -156.95 62.19 -136.02
C THR A 85 -156.35 62.98 -134.84
N VAL A 86 -157.17 63.46 -133.89
CA VAL A 86 -156.69 64.10 -132.66
C VAL A 86 -156.32 63.07 -131.60
N SER A 87 -157.14 62.01 -131.42
CA SER A 87 -156.83 60.92 -130.48
C SER A 87 -155.49 60.25 -130.80
N ARG A 88 -155.25 59.98 -132.09
CA ARG A 88 -154.01 59.37 -132.60
C ARG A 88 -152.76 60.24 -132.36
N GLN A 89 -152.89 61.56 -132.28
CA GLN A 89 -151.77 62.45 -131.95
C GLN A 89 -151.37 62.32 -130.49
N HIS A 90 -152.34 62.33 -129.57
CA HIS A 90 -152.08 62.30 -128.13
C HIS A 90 -151.39 61.00 -127.69
N GLN A 91 -151.79 59.86 -128.27
CA GLN A 91 -151.18 58.55 -127.99
C GLN A 91 -149.68 58.51 -128.35
N LEU A 92 -149.31 59.09 -129.50
CA LEU A 92 -147.91 59.19 -129.94
C LEU A 92 -147.08 60.11 -129.03
N GLU A 93 -147.63 61.26 -128.65
CA GLU A 93 -146.96 62.22 -127.77
C GLU A 93 -146.71 61.65 -126.35
N CYS A 94 -147.65 60.87 -125.82
CA CYS A 94 -147.48 60.16 -124.55
C CYS A 94 -146.45 59.02 -124.62
N ALA A 95 -146.49 58.19 -125.68
CA ALA A 95 -145.53 57.10 -125.86
C ALA A 95 -144.08 57.61 -125.99
N LEU A 96 -143.89 58.73 -126.71
CA LEU A 96 -142.60 59.39 -126.84
C LEU A 96 -142.00 59.81 -125.48
N LEU A 97 -142.85 60.33 -124.59
CA LEU A 97 -142.41 60.79 -123.27
C LEU A 97 -141.99 59.62 -122.37
N GLY A 98 -142.78 58.54 -122.36
CA GLY A 98 -142.49 57.33 -121.58
C GLY A 98 -141.23 56.59 -122.03
N LEU A 99 -141.07 56.38 -123.34
CA LEU A 99 -139.86 55.77 -123.92
C LEU A 99 -138.61 56.62 -123.64
N GLY A 100 -138.71 57.95 -123.72
CA GLY A 100 -137.61 58.86 -123.42
C GLY A 100 -137.19 58.83 -121.95
N GLN A 101 -138.14 58.80 -121.03
CA GLN A 101 -137.86 58.67 -119.59
C GLN A 101 -137.21 57.32 -119.27
N PHE A 102 -137.77 56.22 -119.78
CA PHE A 102 -137.22 54.87 -119.59
C PHE A 102 -135.77 54.77 -120.07
N GLN A 103 -135.48 55.17 -121.32
CA GLN A 103 -134.15 55.03 -121.91
C GLN A 103 -133.09 55.87 -121.17
N ASN A 104 -133.43 57.09 -120.73
CA ASN A 104 -132.52 57.89 -119.90
C ASN A 104 -132.19 57.19 -118.58
N THR A 105 -133.21 56.72 -117.85
CA THR A 105 -132.99 56.01 -116.58
C THR A 105 -132.22 54.69 -116.76
N LEU A 106 -132.39 54.03 -117.92
CA LEU A 106 -131.68 52.80 -118.25
C LEU A 106 -130.19 53.10 -118.43
N ASP A 107 -129.85 54.11 -119.24
CA ASP A 107 -128.46 54.47 -119.52
C ASP A 107 -127.73 55.04 -118.28
N GLU A 108 -128.43 55.83 -117.45
CA GLU A 108 -127.90 56.32 -116.16
C GLU A 108 -127.56 55.17 -115.21
N LEU A 109 -128.51 54.25 -115.00
CA LEU A 109 -128.32 53.08 -114.12
C LEU A 109 -127.26 52.11 -114.68
N HIS A 110 -127.20 51.95 -115.99
CA HIS A 110 -126.21 51.10 -116.67
C HIS A 110 -124.79 51.70 -116.60
N ALA A 111 -124.67 53.02 -116.60
CA ALA A 111 -123.41 53.74 -116.37
C ALA A 111 -122.94 53.62 -114.91
N TRP A 112 -123.82 53.87 -113.93
CA TRP A 112 -123.51 53.66 -112.50
C TRP A 112 -123.13 52.19 -112.22
N LEU A 113 -123.84 51.22 -112.80
CA LEU A 113 -123.51 49.80 -112.67
C LEU A 113 -122.12 49.47 -113.21
N SER A 114 -121.76 50.04 -114.36
CA SER A 114 -120.45 49.79 -114.97
C SER A 114 -119.33 50.41 -114.14
N HIS A 115 -119.51 51.66 -113.69
CA HIS A 115 -118.55 52.33 -112.80
C HIS A 115 -118.39 51.60 -111.46
N THR A 116 -119.47 51.07 -110.90
CA THR A 116 -119.45 50.32 -109.64
C THR A 116 -118.83 48.93 -109.80
N ALA A 117 -119.07 48.26 -110.93
CA ALA A 117 -118.36 47.02 -111.30
C ALA A 117 -116.86 47.26 -111.44
N ASP A 118 -116.45 48.33 -112.14
CA ASP A 118 -115.03 48.72 -112.29
C ASP A 118 -114.39 49.00 -110.92
N LEU A 119 -115.08 49.69 -110.00
CA LEU A 119 -114.61 49.97 -108.64
C LEU A 119 -114.44 48.70 -107.78
N LEU A 120 -115.35 47.73 -107.90
CA LEU A 120 -115.26 46.44 -107.21
C LEU A 120 -114.13 45.58 -107.80
N GLN A 121 -113.99 45.56 -109.13
CA GLN A 121 -112.95 44.79 -109.83
C GLN A 121 -111.55 45.39 -109.68
N ALA A 122 -111.45 46.71 -109.47
CA ALA A 122 -110.20 47.42 -109.12
C ALA A 122 -109.95 47.51 -107.60
N SER A 123 -110.61 46.66 -106.79
CA SER A 123 -110.45 46.68 -105.34
C SER A 123 -109.01 46.33 -104.89
N GLN A 124 -108.53 47.03 -103.86
CA GLN A 124 -107.14 46.95 -103.43
C GLN A 124 -106.79 45.59 -102.76
N PRO A 125 -105.50 45.19 -102.73
CA PRO A 125 -105.07 44.05 -101.93
C PRO A 125 -105.49 44.24 -100.46
N ILE A 126 -105.81 43.14 -99.78
CA ILE A 126 -106.26 43.21 -98.39
C ILE A 126 -105.07 43.57 -97.50
N SER A 127 -105.26 44.51 -96.59
CA SER A 127 -104.23 44.89 -95.62
C SER A 127 -104.08 43.81 -94.53
N ILE A 128 -103.00 43.95 -93.76
CA ILE A 128 -102.74 43.21 -92.53
C ILE A 128 -102.67 44.14 -91.30
N ASP A 129 -102.85 45.45 -91.51
CA ASP A 129 -102.90 46.47 -90.47
C ASP A 129 -104.34 46.66 -89.99
N LEU A 130 -104.55 46.55 -88.67
CA LEU A 130 -105.88 46.56 -88.05
C LEU A 130 -106.70 47.82 -88.41
N GLN A 131 -106.11 49.00 -88.26
CA GLN A 131 -106.81 50.27 -88.54
C GLN A 131 -107.16 50.39 -90.02
N THR A 132 -106.26 49.94 -90.90
CA THR A 132 -106.51 49.91 -92.34
C THR A 132 -107.66 48.95 -92.71
N CYS A 133 -107.72 47.76 -92.10
CA CYS A 133 -108.81 46.81 -92.35
C CYS A 133 -110.17 47.32 -91.84
N GLU A 134 -110.20 47.97 -90.68
CA GLU A 134 -111.41 48.65 -90.17
C GLU A 134 -111.87 49.78 -91.12
N ILE A 135 -110.94 50.54 -91.68
CA ILE A 135 -111.21 51.62 -92.65
C ILE A 135 -111.72 51.08 -93.99
N GLU A 136 -111.09 50.05 -94.57
CA GLU A 136 -111.57 49.45 -95.84
C GLU A 136 -112.93 48.76 -95.67
N LEU A 137 -113.17 48.10 -94.53
CA LEU A 137 -114.48 47.55 -94.20
C LEU A 137 -115.54 48.65 -94.05
N ALA A 138 -115.20 49.79 -93.43
CA ALA A 138 -116.11 50.93 -93.31
C ALA A 138 -116.44 51.57 -94.68
N LYS A 139 -115.43 51.76 -95.55
CA LYS A 139 -115.62 52.22 -96.94
C LYS A 139 -116.52 51.27 -97.73
N HIS A 140 -116.26 49.97 -97.65
CA HIS A 140 -117.04 48.95 -98.37
C HIS A 140 -118.48 48.87 -97.86
N LYS A 141 -118.72 49.05 -96.55
CA LYS A 141 -120.07 49.18 -95.98
C LYS A 141 -120.83 50.40 -96.52
N VAL A 142 -120.16 51.51 -96.82
CA VAL A 142 -120.79 52.66 -97.52
C VAL A 142 -121.14 52.29 -98.96
N LEU A 143 -120.23 51.69 -99.72
CA LEU A 143 -120.48 51.24 -101.10
C LEU A 143 -121.65 50.24 -101.17
N ARG A 144 -121.70 49.28 -100.24
CA ARG A 144 -122.82 48.31 -100.14
C ARG A 144 -124.16 48.99 -99.87
N ASN A 145 -124.18 50.04 -99.04
CA ASN A 145 -125.40 50.79 -98.79
C ASN A 145 -125.86 51.60 -100.02
N ASP A 146 -124.91 52.15 -100.81
CA ASP A 146 -125.19 52.81 -102.10
C ASP A 146 -125.79 51.81 -103.10
N VAL A 147 -125.14 50.66 -103.30
CA VAL A 147 -125.63 49.54 -104.12
C VAL A 147 -127.05 49.13 -103.71
N MET A 148 -127.27 48.90 -102.41
CA MET A 148 -128.58 48.48 -101.89
C MET A 148 -129.67 49.57 -102.00
N SER A 149 -129.32 50.84 -102.22
CA SER A 149 -130.30 51.88 -102.52
C SER A 149 -130.86 51.76 -103.95
N HIS A 150 -130.06 51.27 -104.88
CA HIS A 150 -130.44 51.13 -106.29
C HIS A 150 -131.37 49.95 -106.58
N VAL A 151 -131.59 49.02 -105.64
CA VAL A 151 -132.53 47.87 -105.76
C VAL A 151 -133.89 48.33 -106.32
N HIS A 152 -134.51 49.33 -105.68
CA HIS A 152 -135.84 49.81 -106.07
C HIS A 152 -135.81 50.51 -107.44
N THR A 153 -134.69 51.11 -107.85
CA THR A 153 -134.54 51.70 -109.19
C THR A 153 -134.46 50.61 -110.26
N VAL A 154 -133.71 49.52 -110.02
CA VAL A 154 -133.66 48.34 -110.90
C VAL A 154 -135.04 47.70 -111.03
N ASP A 155 -135.76 47.48 -109.92
CA ASP A 155 -137.10 46.88 -109.93
C ASP A 155 -138.14 47.76 -110.66
N SER A 156 -138.13 49.07 -110.38
CA SER A 156 -139.03 50.04 -111.04
C SER A 156 -138.78 50.11 -112.55
N LEU A 157 -137.50 50.07 -112.95
CA LEU A 157 -137.10 50.15 -114.35
C LEU A 157 -137.41 48.85 -115.09
N ASN A 158 -137.17 47.69 -114.47
CA ASN A 158 -137.65 46.39 -114.97
C ASN A 158 -139.18 46.38 -115.15
N GLN A 159 -139.95 46.99 -114.24
CA GLN A 159 -141.41 47.09 -114.39
C GLN A 159 -141.83 48.05 -115.51
N ALA A 160 -141.18 49.21 -115.64
CA ALA A 160 -141.43 50.13 -116.75
C ALA A 160 -141.11 49.47 -118.10
N GLY A 161 -140.02 48.71 -118.19
CA GLY A 161 -139.65 47.91 -119.36
C GLY A 161 -140.69 46.85 -119.72
N ARG A 162 -141.22 46.11 -118.73
CA ARG A 162 -142.33 45.17 -118.94
C ARG A 162 -143.57 45.86 -119.53
N ASN A 163 -144.01 46.96 -118.93
CA ASN A 163 -145.19 47.70 -119.40
C ASN A 163 -145.01 48.24 -120.84
N LEU A 164 -143.79 48.60 -121.24
CA LEU A 164 -143.46 49.06 -122.59
C LEU A 164 -143.51 47.92 -123.62
N MET A 165 -143.05 46.71 -123.27
CA MET A 165 -143.17 45.53 -124.13
C MET A 165 -144.62 45.11 -124.36
N GLU A 166 -145.47 45.18 -123.32
CA GLU A 166 -146.92 44.90 -123.44
C GLU A 166 -147.68 45.88 -124.35
N SER A 167 -147.09 47.04 -124.66
CA SER A 167 -147.74 48.15 -125.39
C SER A 167 -147.38 48.23 -126.88
N GLY A 168 -146.43 47.42 -127.38
CA GLY A 168 -145.89 47.55 -128.75
C GLY A 168 -145.82 46.23 -129.52
N ALA A 169 -146.43 46.19 -130.71
CA ALA A 169 -146.45 45.01 -131.57
C ALA A 169 -145.38 45.09 -132.70
N GLY A 170 -144.20 44.51 -132.47
CA GLY A 170 -143.12 44.41 -133.47
C GLY A 170 -141.82 43.80 -132.93
N ASP A 171 -140.89 43.46 -133.83
CA ASP A 171 -139.61 42.75 -133.53
C ASP A 171 -138.66 43.51 -132.56
N SER A 172 -138.90 44.80 -132.36
CA SER A 172 -138.18 45.68 -131.44
C SER A 172 -138.20 45.22 -129.98
N SER A 173 -139.24 44.50 -129.55
CA SER A 173 -139.38 44.04 -128.15
C SER A 173 -138.21 43.18 -127.68
N HIS A 174 -137.61 42.39 -128.58
CA HIS A 174 -136.45 41.55 -128.24
C HIS A 174 -135.19 42.39 -127.92
N VAL A 175 -135.00 43.53 -128.61
CA VAL A 175 -133.85 44.41 -128.38
C VAL A 175 -133.95 45.09 -127.01
N LEU A 176 -135.17 45.42 -126.58
CA LEU A 176 -135.45 45.96 -125.25
C LEU A 176 -135.19 44.93 -124.14
N GLN A 177 -135.64 43.69 -124.35
CA GLN A 177 -135.41 42.58 -123.42
C GLN A 177 -133.92 42.29 -123.21
N THR A 178 -133.13 42.16 -124.28
CA THR A 178 -131.69 41.87 -124.16
C THR A 178 -130.91 42.98 -123.42
N ARG A 179 -131.36 44.25 -123.49
CA ARG A 179 -130.79 45.34 -122.69
C ARG A 179 -131.13 45.22 -121.20
N LEU A 180 -132.35 44.83 -120.86
CA LEU A 180 -132.76 44.57 -119.47
C LEU A 180 -132.03 43.34 -118.90
N GLU A 181 -131.81 42.30 -119.70
CA GLU A 181 -131.03 41.12 -119.31
C GLU A 181 -129.58 41.50 -118.98
N GLN A 182 -128.92 42.29 -119.84
CA GLN A 182 -127.55 42.80 -119.58
C GLN A 182 -127.46 43.73 -118.35
N LEU A 183 -128.48 44.55 -118.11
CA LEU A 183 -128.58 45.38 -116.91
C LEU A 183 -128.68 44.51 -115.65
N ASN A 184 -129.57 43.51 -115.65
CA ASN A 184 -129.77 42.61 -114.52
C ASN A 184 -128.55 41.71 -114.26
N GLU A 185 -127.84 41.26 -115.31
CA GLU A 185 -126.60 40.49 -115.18
C GLU A 185 -125.50 41.32 -114.49
N ARG A 186 -125.30 42.59 -114.89
CA ARG A 186 -124.33 43.48 -114.22
C ARG A 186 -124.76 43.86 -112.81
N TRP A 187 -126.06 44.03 -112.57
CA TRP A 187 -126.60 44.26 -111.23
C TRP A 187 -126.37 43.06 -110.30
N GLU A 188 -126.60 41.83 -110.76
CA GLU A 188 -126.30 40.63 -109.98
C GLU A 188 -124.79 40.45 -109.74
N PHE A 189 -123.95 40.76 -110.73
CA PHE A 189 -122.50 40.80 -110.53
C PHE A 189 -122.09 41.80 -109.44
N VAL A 190 -122.52 43.07 -109.55
CA VAL A 190 -122.21 44.13 -108.57
C VAL A 190 -122.70 43.73 -107.17
N ARG A 191 -123.92 43.19 -107.05
CA ARG A 191 -124.50 42.75 -105.78
C ARG A 191 -123.71 41.59 -105.16
N CYS A 192 -123.46 40.52 -105.93
CA CYS A 192 -122.76 39.34 -105.45
C CYS A 192 -121.30 39.62 -105.09
N GLU A 193 -120.60 40.41 -105.92
CA GLU A 193 -119.20 40.77 -105.68
C GLU A 193 -119.05 41.71 -104.48
N THR A 194 -120.04 42.58 -104.24
CA THR A 194 -120.11 43.40 -103.01
C THR A 194 -120.26 42.53 -101.76
N GLU A 195 -121.17 41.55 -101.74
CA GLU A 195 -121.32 40.64 -100.58
C GLU A 195 -120.12 39.69 -100.43
N ARG A 196 -119.51 39.23 -101.52
CA ARG A 196 -118.25 38.46 -101.49
C ARG A 196 -117.14 39.26 -100.82
N ARG A 197 -116.96 40.52 -101.24
CA ARG A 197 -115.93 41.41 -100.70
C ARG A 197 -116.20 41.83 -99.25
N GLN A 198 -117.47 41.95 -98.87
CA GLN A 198 -117.90 42.20 -97.49
C GLN A 198 -117.43 41.07 -96.56
N LEU A 199 -117.71 39.80 -96.90
CA LEU A 199 -117.27 38.62 -96.12
C LEU A 199 -115.75 38.46 -96.10
N GLU A 200 -115.07 38.76 -97.22
CA GLU A 200 -113.61 38.72 -97.35
C GLU A 200 -112.92 39.72 -96.40
N LEU A 201 -113.43 40.96 -96.32
CA LEU A 201 -112.92 41.98 -95.42
C LEU A 201 -113.23 41.69 -93.94
N GLU A 202 -114.41 41.15 -93.61
CA GLU A 202 -114.75 40.79 -92.23
C GLU A 202 -113.93 39.62 -91.70
N ASN A 203 -113.71 38.58 -92.52
CA ASN A 203 -112.88 37.43 -92.16
C ASN A 203 -111.40 37.83 -91.97
N ASN A 204 -110.85 38.65 -92.87
CA ASN A 204 -109.50 39.22 -92.68
C ASN A 204 -109.42 40.07 -91.41
N LEU A 205 -110.41 40.95 -91.15
CA LEU A 205 -110.41 41.78 -89.94
C LEU A 205 -110.39 40.92 -88.67
N SER A 206 -111.19 39.85 -88.57
CA SER A 206 -111.11 38.93 -87.43
C SER A 206 -109.73 38.27 -87.30
N GLN A 207 -109.13 37.80 -88.40
CA GLN A 207 -107.81 37.19 -88.37
C GLN A 207 -106.72 38.19 -87.94
N VAL A 208 -106.79 39.44 -88.38
CA VAL A 208 -105.88 40.52 -87.94
C VAL A 208 -106.10 40.85 -86.46
N GLN A 209 -107.35 40.91 -85.99
CA GLN A 209 -107.67 41.17 -84.58
C GLN A 209 -107.17 40.05 -83.65
N ASP A 210 -107.50 38.79 -83.93
CA ASP A 210 -107.08 37.62 -83.15
C ASP A 210 -105.55 37.55 -83.04
N VAL A 211 -104.86 37.67 -84.17
CA VAL A 211 -103.39 37.66 -84.23
C VAL A 211 -102.77 38.85 -83.49
N THR A 212 -103.36 40.04 -83.58
CA THR A 212 -102.85 41.22 -82.85
C THR A 212 -103.01 41.07 -81.33
N MET A 213 -104.10 40.44 -80.88
CA MET A 213 -104.31 40.12 -79.46
C MET A 213 -103.31 39.05 -78.98
N GLU A 214 -103.06 37.98 -79.73
CA GLU A 214 -102.04 36.99 -79.36
C GLU A 214 -100.62 37.59 -79.32
N ILE A 215 -100.28 38.53 -80.22
CA ILE A 215 -99.02 39.30 -80.11
C ILE A 215 -98.97 40.07 -78.78
N GLN A 216 -100.04 40.78 -78.41
CA GLN A 216 -100.07 41.61 -77.22
C GLN A 216 -99.94 40.78 -75.93
N ASP A 217 -100.67 39.66 -75.82
CA ASP A 217 -100.57 38.73 -74.70
C ASP A 217 -99.16 38.13 -74.55
N LEU A 218 -98.53 37.73 -75.67
CA LEU A 218 -97.16 37.23 -75.67
C LEU A 218 -96.15 38.32 -75.30
N LEU A 219 -96.32 39.55 -75.78
CA LEU A 219 -95.46 40.69 -75.43
C LEU A 219 -95.56 41.05 -73.94
N GLN A 220 -96.76 41.04 -73.36
CA GLN A 220 -96.97 41.32 -71.94
C GLN A 220 -96.41 40.19 -71.05
N TRP A 221 -96.62 38.93 -71.43
CA TRP A 221 -96.04 37.78 -70.74
C TRP A 221 -94.50 37.78 -70.81
N LEU A 222 -93.92 38.08 -71.98
CA LEU A 222 -92.47 38.22 -72.14
C LEU A 222 -91.90 39.36 -71.28
N GLU A 223 -92.60 40.49 -71.16
CA GLU A 223 -92.15 41.61 -70.32
C GLU A 223 -92.21 41.29 -68.83
N HIS A 224 -93.23 40.56 -68.38
CA HIS A 224 -93.29 40.03 -67.02
C HIS A 224 -92.18 38.98 -66.75
N THR A 225 -91.90 38.10 -67.72
CA THR A 225 -90.82 37.11 -67.65
C THR A 225 -89.44 37.77 -67.67
N ASP A 226 -89.21 38.81 -68.46
CA ASP A 226 -87.96 39.57 -68.46
C ASP A 226 -87.73 40.32 -67.13
N LEU A 227 -88.81 40.84 -66.56
CA LEU A 227 -88.79 41.44 -65.22
C LEU A 227 -88.50 40.40 -64.14
N ARG A 228 -89.08 39.19 -64.20
CA ARG A 228 -88.74 38.05 -63.32
C ARG A 228 -87.26 37.66 -63.43
N LEU A 229 -86.74 37.54 -64.66
CA LEU A 229 -85.34 37.18 -64.94
C LEU A 229 -84.34 38.26 -64.48
N SER A 230 -84.71 39.54 -64.60
CA SER A 230 -83.84 40.69 -64.29
C SER A 230 -83.88 41.10 -62.82
N SER A 231 -85.04 40.95 -62.15
CA SER A 231 -85.18 41.24 -60.70
C SER A 231 -84.63 40.11 -59.82
N SER A 232 -84.83 38.85 -60.24
CA SER A 232 -84.20 37.70 -59.60
C SER A 232 -82.69 37.73 -59.87
N LYS A 233 -81.87 37.79 -58.83
CA LYS A 233 -80.40 37.77 -58.98
C LYS A 233 -79.91 36.32 -59.10
N THR A 234 -78.88 36.08 -59.92
CA THR A 234 -78.11 34.83 -59.86
C THR A 234 -77.34 34.81 -58.54
N VAL A 235 -77.63 33.83 -57.68
CA VAL A 235 -77.01 33.70 -56.36
C VAL A 235 -76.75 32.23 -56.07
N TRP A 236 -75.52 31.92 -55.70
CA TRP A 236 -75.04 30.59 -55.30
C TRP A 236 -74.87 30.52 -53.79
N GLY A 237 -75.18 29.36 -53.21
CA GLY A 237 -75.03 29.05 -51.78
C GLY A 237 -74.95 27.54 -51.59
N MET A 238 -75.37 27.03 -50.42
CA MET A 238 -75.31 25.58 -50.14
C MET A 238 -76.04 24.72 -51.20
N PRO A 239 -75.56 23.50 -51.50
CA PRO A 239 -76.02 22.72 -52.66
C PRO A 239 -77.54 22.52 -52.76
N ASP A 240 -78.23 22.36 -51.64
CA ASP A 240 -79.68 22.10 -51.62
C ASP A 240 -80.49 23.35 -52.00
N SER A 241 -80.26 24.47 -51.30
CA SER A 241 -80.85 25.78 -51.60
C SER A 241 -80.49 26.31 -52.99
N ALA A 242 -79.43 25.78 -53.59
CA ALA A 242 -79.00 26.14 -54.94
C ALA A 242 -79.58 25.18 -56.01
N SER A 243 -79.81 23.91 -55.68
CA SER A 243 -80.60 22.98 -56.50
C SER A 243 -82.08 23.39 -56.56
N GLU A 244 -82.64 23.91 -55.46
CA GLU A 244 -83.98 24.50 -55.40
C GLU A 244 -84.10 25.73 -56.32
N ARG A 245 -83.12 26.64 -56.26
CA ARG A 245 -83.04 27.81 -57.17
C ARG A 245 -82.89 27.41 -58.65
N LEU A 246 -82.20 26.31 -58.96
CA LEU A 246 -82.19 25.76 -60.32
C LEU A 246 -83.58 25.20 -60.70
N ASN A 247 -84.26 24.44 -59.84
CA ASN A 247 -85.60 23.91 -60.13
C ASN A 247 -86.61 25.02 -60.45
N THR A 248 -86.68 26.09 -59.65
CA THR A 248 -87.58 27.23 -59.92
C THR A 248 -87.27 27.96 -61.24
N HIS A 249 -86.02 27.86 -61.74
CA HIS A 249 -85.65 28.36 -63.07
C HIS A 249 -86.00 27.37 -64.19
N LEU A 250 -85.94 26.06 -63.93
CA LEU A 250 -86.38 25.01 -64.85
C LEU A 250 -87.91 25.00 -65.02
N GLU A 251 -88.67 25.32 -63.96
CA GLU A 251 -90.11 25.56 -64.03
C GLU A 251 -90.44 26.72 -64.99
N LEU A 252 -89.68 27.81 -64.91
CA LEU A 252 -89.78 28.92 -65.86
C LEU A 252 -89.38 28.49 -67.28
N CYS A 253 -88.36 27.62 -67.46
CA CYS A 253 -88.05 27.03 -68.78
C CYS A 253 -89.25 26.27 -69.36
N ASN A 254 -89.92 25.44 -68.56
CA ASN A 254 -91.12 24.72 -69.00
C ASN A 254 -92.27 25.70 -69.36
N GLU A 255 -92.39 26.82 -68.64
CA GLU A 255 -93.34 27.90 -68.95
C GLU A 255 -93.06 28.51 -70.34
N MET A 256 -91.80 28.85 -70.63
CA MET A 256 -91.35 29.39 -71.93
C MET A 256 -91.52 28.38 -73.07
N ASP A 257 -91.13 27.12 -72.87
CA ASP A 257 -91.25 26.06 -73.86
C ASP A 257 -92.72 25.74 -74.17
N SER A 258 -93.63 25.91 -73.20
CA SER A 258 -95.09 25.83 -73.45
C SER A 258 -95.59 26.95 -74.36
N LYS A 259 -95.10 28.18 -74.17
CA LYS A 259 -95.46 29.37 -74.97
C LYS A 259 -94.87 29.37 -76.38
N MET A 260 -93.82 28.57 -76.64
CA MET A 260 -93.17 28.43 -77.95
C MET A 260 -94.17 28.12 -79.08
N HIS A 261 -95.20 27.31 -78.78
CA HIS A 261 -96.23 26.93 -79.75
C HIS A 261 -97.11 28.12 -80.16
N ALA A 262 -97.52 28.96 -79.21
CA ALA A 262 -98.28 30.18 -79.49
C ALA A 262 -97.44 31.18 -80.29
N TYR A 263 -96.20 31.46 -79.86
CA TYR A 263 -95.26 32.31 -80.61
C TYR A 263 -95.06 31.84 -82.06
N THR A 264 -94.88 30.53 -82.26
CA THR A 264 -94.71 29.93 -83.60
C THR A 264 -95.99 30.02 -84.43
N ASN A 265 -97.17 29.85 -83.81
CA ASN A 265 -98.46 30.00 -84.49
C ASN A 265 -98.69 31.45 -84.97
N VAL A 266 -98.47 32.44 -84.09
CA VAL A 266 -98.57 33.88 -84.40
C VAL A 266 -97.63 34.26 -85.54
N ARG A 267 -96.34 33.93 -85.43
CA ARG A 267 -95.34 34.17 -86.48
C ARG A 267 -95.79 33.57 -87.81
N ASN A 268 -96.19 32.30 -87.81
CA ASN A 268 -96.62 31.61 -89.03
C ASN A 268 -97.96 32.14 -89.59
N ALA A 269 -98.86 32.67 -88.76
CA ALA A 269 -100.08 33.32 -89.22
C ALA A 269 -99.77 34.62 -89.97
N ILE A 270 -98.97 35.50 -89.35
CA ILE A 270 -98.56 36.79 -89.95
C ILE A 270 -97.77 36.57 -91.24
N HIS A 271 -96.88 35.56 -91.28
CA HIS A 271 -96.17 35.19 -92.51
C HIS A 271 -97.12 34.76 -93.63
N ARG A 272 -98.12 33.90 -93.36
CA ARG A 272 -99.14 33.52 -94.38
C ARG A 272 -99.99 34.71 -94.83
N MET A 273 -100.26 35.67 -93.96
CA MET A 273 -101.02 36.88 -94.29
C MET A 273 -100.18 37.86 -95.13
N LEU A 274 -98.87 37.95 -94.88
CA LEU A 274 -97.90 38.68 -95.70
C LEU A 274 -97.74 38.05 -97.10
N GLU A 275 -97.71 36.71 -97.20
CA GLU A 275 -97.62 35.97 -98.46
C GLU A 275 -98.83 36.21 -99.40
N GLY A 276 -99.95 36.71 -98.87
CA GLY A 276 -101.17 37.01 -99.62
C GLY A 276 -101.38 38.49 -99.99
N SER A 277 -100.43 39.39 -99.72
CA SER A 277 -100.61 40.84 -99.91
C SER A 277 -99.45 41.48 -100.68
N GLU A 278 -99.75 42.26 -101.73
CA GLU A 278 -98.75 43.05 -102.47
C GLU A 278 -98.49 44.45 -101.86
N VAL A 279 -99.06 44.78 -100.69
CA VAL A 279 -98.93 46.13 -100.10
C VAL A 279 -97.91 46.19 -98.96
N ALA A 280 -96.83 46.93 -99.23
CA ALA A 280 -95.92 47.61 -98.29
C ALA A 280 -95.44 46.85 -97.02
N ARG A 281 -94.16 46.48 -97.03
CA ARG A 281 -93.38 46.22 -95.80
C ARG A 281 -93.44 47.44 -94.87
N GLY A 282 -93.61 47.20 -93.58
CA GLY A 282 -93.69 48.23 -92.53
C GLY A 282 -95.08 48.42 -91.92
N SER A 283 -95.96 47.42 -91.97
CA SER A 283 -97.26 47.48 -91.29
C SER A 283 -97.11 47.48 -89.76
N SER A 284 -98.12 47.98 -89.02
CA SER A 284 -98.07 48.01 -87.55
C SER A 284 -98.02 46.60 -86.95
N THR A 285 -98.72 45.65 -87.57
CA THR A 285 -98.74 44.22 -87.19
C THR A 285 -97.38 43.53 -87.44
N GLU A 286 -96.74 43.81 -88.58
CA GLU A 286 -95.38 43.33 -88.92
C GLU A 286 -94.32 43.93 -87.97
N HIS A 287 -94.44 45.21 -87.62
CA HIS A 287 -93.57 45.84 -86.63
C HIS A 287 -93.76 45.23 -85.23
N SER A 288 -95.02 44.95 -84.85
CA SER A 288 -95.36 44.30 -83.58
C SER A 288 -94.84 42.85 -83.51
N LEU A 289 -94.87 42.11 -84.62
CA LEU A 289 -94.16 40.83 -84.74
C LEU A 289 -92.65 41.01 -84.56
N CYS A 290 -92.02 41.99 -85.23
CA CYS A 290 -90.58 42.22 -85.11
C CYS A 290 -90.16 42.50 -83.65
N ILE A 291 -90.94 43.30 -82.92
CA ILE A 291 -90.75 43.53 -81.48
C ILE A 291 -90.93 42.22 -80.68
N LEU A 292 -91.93 41.40 -81.04
CA LEU A 292 -92.17 40.09 -80.40
C LEU A 292 -91.00 39.12 -80.64
N GLU A 293 -90.45 39.02 -81.85
CA GLU A 293 -89.29 38.17 -82.15
C GLU A 293 -88.03 38.66 -81.41
N GLN A 294 -87.83 39.97 -81.33
CA GLN A 294 -86.71 40.58 -80.62
C GLN A 294 -86.81 40.37 -79.10
N LYS A 295 -87.99 40.57 -78.50
CA LYS A 295 -88.22 40.26 -77.08
C LYS A 295 -88.11 38.77 -76.80
N TRP A 296 -88.73 37.91 -77.63
CA TRP A 296 -88.69 36.45 -77.47
C TRP A 296 -87.25 35.93 -77.48
N SER A 297 -86.47 36.30 -78.49
CA SER A 297 -85.06 35.91 -78.60
C SER A 297 -84.18 36.49 -77.48
N SER A 298 -84.39 37.74 -77.07
CA SER A 298 -83.64 38.35 -75.95
C SER A 298 -83.94 37.68 -74.61
N VAL A 299 -85.23 37.46 -74.29
CA VAL A 299 -85.67 36.78 -73.07
C VAL A 299 -85.16 35.34 -73.05
N TYR A 300 -85.33 34.59 -74.14
CA TYR A 300 -84.82 33.23 -74.27
C TYR A 300 -83.29 33.16 -74.08
N ALA A 301 -82.54 34.10 -74.66
CA ALA A 301 -81.08 34.15 -74.51
C ALA A 301 -80.64 34.40 -73.06
N LYS A 302 -81.17 35.46 -72.40
CA LYS A 302 -80.93 35.74 -70.97
C LYS A 302 -81.25 34.53 -70.09
N MET A 303 -82.31 33.81 -70.46
CA MET A 303 -82.87 32.70 -69.70
C MET A 303 -82.07 31.39 -69.85
N GLN A 304 -81.54 31.10 -71.04
CA GLN A 304 -80.61 29.98 -71.24
C GLN A 304 -79.21 30.30 -70.69
N GLU A 305 -78.73 31.55 -70.79
CA GLU A 305 -77.50 31.99 -70.11
C GLU A 305 -77.63 31.82 -68.59
N ARG A 306 -78.75 32.26 -68.01
CA ARG A 306 -79.07 32.04 -66.60
C ARG A 306 -79.16 30.56 -66.24
N LYS A 307 -79.76 29.73 -67.08
CA LYS A 307 -79.81 28.27 -66.90
C LYS A 307 -78.40 27.66 -66.83
N ALA A 308 -77.51 28.05 -67.76
CA ALA A 308 -76.12 27.59 -67.77
C ALA A 308 -75.35 28.01 -66.50
N LYS A 309 -75.45 29.29 -66.11
CA LYS A 309 -74.86 29.78 -64.85
C LYS A 309 -75.47 29.13 -63.61
N LEU A 310 -76.75 28.73 -63.66
CA LEU A 310 -77.47 27.98 -62.62
C LEU A 310 -77.22 26.46 -62.66
N THR A 311 -76.54 25.91 -63.68
CA THR A 311 -76.07 24.51 -63.69
C THR A 311 -74.58 24.40 -63.34
N GLU A 312 -73.71 25.27 -63.86
CA GLU A 312 -72.27 25.23 -63.59
C GLU A 312 -71.97 25.34 -62.09
N GLY A 313 -72.50 26.37 -61.42
CA GLY A 313 -72.27 26.57 -60.00
C GLY A 313 -72.90 25.48 -59.10
N LEU A 314 -73.84 24.67 -59.59
CA LEU A 314 -74.36 23.53 -58.82
C LEU A 314 -73.36 22.38 -58.84
N GLY A 315 -72.70 22.18 -59.98
CA GLY A 315 -71.55 21.29 -60.09
C GLY A 315 -70.46 21.73 -59.12
N LEU A 316 -70.03 23.00 -59.21
CA LEU A 316 -68.96 23.55 -58.36
C LEU A 316 -69.31 23.54 -56.86
N ALA A 317 -70.56 23.87 -56.47
CA ALA A 317 -70.98 23.85 -55.07
C ALA A 317 -71.04 22.41 -54.52
N LYS A 318 -71.49 21.44 -55.33
CA LYS A 318 -71.50 20.02 -54.95
C LYS A 318 -70.08 19.46 -54.85
N GLU A 319 -69.24 19.72 -55.83
CA GLU A 319 -67.82 19.33 -55.88
C GLU A 319 -67.05 19.92 -54.69
N PHE A 320 -67.17 21.24 -54.46
CA PHE A 320 -66.55 21.92 -53.33
C PHE A 320 -66.98 21.29 -52.00
N ASN A 321 -68.28 21.12 -51.77
CA ASN A 321 -68.77 20.56 -50.51
C ASN A 321 -68.36 19.08 -50.34
N SER A 322 -68.42 18.25 -51.38
CA SER A 322 -67.96 16.86 -51.29
C SER A 322 -66.46 16.77 -51.00
N ASN A 323 -65.65 17.62 -51.65
CA ASN A 323 -64.21 17.61 -51.49
C ASN A 323 -63.79 18.14 -50.11
N VAL A 324 -64.48 19.16 -49.58
CA VAL A 324 -64.31 19.63 -48.19
C VAL A 324 -64.64 18.53 -47.19
N GLN A 325 -65.78 17.84 -47.33
CA GLN A 325 -66.19 16.80 -46.37
C GLN A 325 -65.30 15.56 -46.43
N ASP A 326 -64.90 15.10 -47.63
CA ASP A 326 -63.91 14.02 -47.81
C ASP A 326 -62.57 14.36 -47.14
N LEU A 327 -62.06 15.57 -47.42
CA LEU A 327 -60.80 16.06 -46.89
C LEU A 327 -60.83 16.17 -45.36
N LEU A 328 -61.85 16.83 -44.79
CA LEU A 328 -62.01 16.95 -43.33
C LEU A 328 -62.18 15.59 -42.64
N THR A 329 -62.87 14.63 -43.26
CA THR A 329 -63.08 13.28 -42.70
C THR A 329 -61.79 12.47 -42.70
N LYS A 330 -61.03 12.50 -43.81
CA LYS A 330 -59.74 11.80 -43.89
C LYS A 330 -58.70 12.43 -42.96
N MET A 331 -58.69 13.76 -42.87
CA MET A 331 -57.87 14.49 -41.89
C MET A 331 -58.22 14.14 -40.43
N ALA A 332 -59.51 13.97 -40.10
CA ALA A 332 -59.92 13.50 -38.77
C ALA A 332 -59.35 12.12 -38.43
N LYS A 333 -59.41 11.18 -39.38
CA LYS A 333 -58.83 9.84 -39.21
C LYS A 333 -57.30 9.88 -39.11
N CYS A 334 -56.65 10.81 -39.82
CA CYS A 334 -55.21 11.04 -39.74
C CYS A 334 -54.80 11.57 -38.35
N GLU A 335 -55.57 12.49 -37.76
CA GLU A 335 -55.38 12.98 -36.39
C GLU A 335 -55.58 11.86 -35.34
N GLU A 336 -56.65 11.06 -35.48
CA GLU A 336 -56.91 9.90 -34.62
C GLU A 336 -55.76 8.88 -34.69
N THR A 337 -55.23 8.63 -35.89
CA THR A 337 -54.05 7.78 -36.10
C THR A 337 -52.83 8.37 -35.38
N ILE A 338 -52.54 9.67 -35.56
CA ILE A 338 -51.42 10.35 -34.88
C ILE A 338 -51.52 10.26 -33.36
N ASN A 339 -52.73 10.43 -32.81
CA ASN A 339 -52.99 10.38 -31.37
C ASN A 339 -52.93 8.95 -30.78
N THR A 340 -52.99 7.91 -31.62
CA THR A 340 -52.89 6.50 -31.22
C THR A 340 -51.53 5.86 -31.51
N LEU A 341 -50.64 6.53 -32.27
CA LEU A 341 -49.28 6.07 -32.51
C LEU A 341 -48.47 5.97 -31.20
N PRO A 342 -47.68 4.89 -31.00
CA PRO A 342 -46.87 4.71 -29.79
C PRO A 342 -45.82 5.83 -29.62
N ALA A 343 -45.34 5.98 -28.38
CA ALA A 343 -44.22 6.87 -28.08
C ALA A 343 -42.94 6.48 -28.85
N PRO A 344 -41.99 7.42 -29.05
CA PRO A 344 -40.67 7.10 -29.60
C PRO A 344 -40.00 5.97 -28.81
N SER A 345 -39.66 4.88 -29.51
CA SER A 345 -38.84 3.81 -28.92
C SER A 345 -37.37 4.25 -28.84
N PHE A 346 -36.67 3.77 -27.82
CA PHE A 346 -35.23 4.00 -27.62
C PHE A 346 -34.37 2.83 -28.14
N ILE A 347 -34.99 1.77 -28.68
CA ILE A 347 -34.31 0.71 -29.43
C ILE A 347 -34.09 1.16 -30.88
N LEU A 348 -32.86 0.99 -31.41
CA LEU A 348 -32.44 1.54 -32.71
C LEU A 348 -33.27 1.04 -33.90
N ASP A 349 -33.60 -0.24 -33.96
CA ASP A 349 -34.38 -0.80 -35.07
C ASP A 349 -35.87 -0.44 -34.98
N THR A 350 -36.42 -0.43 -33.77
CA THR A 350 -37.81 -0.01 -33.52
C THR A 350 -38.01 1.47 -33.89
N ILE A 351 -37.10 2.38 -33.50
CA ILE A 351 -37.21 3.80 -33.87
C ILE A 351 -36.98 4.03 -35.37
N CYS A 352 -36.15 3.21 -36.04
CA CYS A 352 -36.03 3.24 -37.49
C CYS A 352 -37.32 2.78 -38.19
N SER A 353 -38.01 1.78 -37.64
CA SER A 353 -39.32 1.32 -38.14
C SER A 353 -40.39 2.39 -37.95
N GLN A 354 -40.52 2.95 -36.73
CA GLN A 354 -41.44 4.06 -36.43
C GLN A 354 -41.20 5.28 -37.32
N LEU A 355 -39.94 5.58 -37.68
CA LEU A 355 -39.62 6.65 -38.62
C LEU A 355 -40.01 6.34 -40.06
N GLN A 356 -39.93 5.07 -40.48
CA GLN A 356 -40.37 4.67 -41.82
C GLN A 356 -41.90 4.71 -41.94
N GLU A 357 -42.64 4.30 -40.91
CA GLU A 357 -44.09 4.51 -40.79
C GLU A 357 -44.44 6.01 -40.81
N HIS A 358 -43.71 6.82 -40.02
CA HIS A 358 -43.92 8.26 -39.95
C HIS A 358 -43.69 8.98 -41.29
N ARG A 359 -42.76 8.50 -42.13
CA ARG A 359 -42.58 9.02 -43.50
C ARG A 359 -43.80 8.77 -44.39
N MET A 360 -44.46 7.62 -44.24
CA MET A 360 -45.70 7.33 -44.97
C MET A 360 -46.82 8.29 -44.55
N LEU A 361 -46.94 8.54 -43.24
CA LEU A 361 -47.85 9.54 -42.68
C LEU A 361 -47.52 10.97 -43.19
N VAL A 362 -46.25 11.37 -43.25
CA VAL A 362 -45.83 12.67 -43.83
C VAL A 362 -46.27 12.79 -45.29
N GLY A 363 -46.13 11.72 -46.08
CA GLY A 363 -46.61 11.69 -47.47
C GLY A 363 -48.14 11.79 -47.57
N GLU A 364 -48.88 11.09 -46.70
CA GLU A 364 -50.34 11.20 -46.60
C GLU A 364 -50.75 12.64 -46.27
N VAL A 365 -50.10 13.27 -45.28
CA VAL A 365 -50.34 14.67 -44.90
C VAL A 365 -50.00 15.63 -46.04
N GLN A 366 -48.90 15.44 -46.76
CA GLN A 366 -48.59 16.26 -47.95
C GLN A 366 -49.68 16.15 -49.03
N SER A 367 -50.27 14.96 -49.24
CA SER A 367 -51.39 14.79 -50.18
C SER A 367 -52.70 15.46 -49.73
N TYR A 368 -52.86 15.78 -48.44
CA TYR A 368 -53.94 16.67 -47.99
C TYR A 368 -53.67 18.12 -48.40
N GLY A 369 -52.40 18.55 -48.52
CA GLY A 369 -52.03 19.89 -48.99
C GLY A 369 -52.44 20.16 -50.44
N GLU A 370 -52.24 19.20 -51.34
CA GLU A 370 -52.65 19.28 -52.75
C GLU A 370 -54.18 19.29 -52.91
N ARG A 371 -54.88 18.46 -52.13
CA ARG A 371 -56.36 18.46 -52.09
C ARG A 371 -56.90 19.75 -51.46
N LYS A 372 -56.21 20.31 -50.47
CA LYS A 372 -56.53 21.58 -49.83
C LYS A 372 -56.39 22.76 -50.81
N THR A 373 -55.36 22.80 -51.66
CA THR A 373 -55.26 23.84 -52.71
C THR A 373 -56.25 23.64 -53.86
N SER A 374 -56.59 22.40 -54.21
CA SER A 374 -57.69 22.10 -55.13
C SER A 374 -59.05 22.62 -54.59
N VAL A 375 -59.31 22.41 -53.30
CA VAL A 375 -60.50 22.91 -52.59
C VAL A 375 -60.50 24.45 -52.50
N GLU A 376 -59.34 25.10 -52.29
CA GLU A 376 -59.21 26.56 -52.37
C GLU A 376 -59.50 27.11 -53.78
N ASN A 377 -59.05 26.43 -54.83
CA ASN A 377 -59.32 26.81 -56.23
C ASN A 377 -60.79 26.59 -56.63
N ALA A 378 -61.47 25.60 -56.03
CA ALA A 378 -62.92 25.44 -56.17
C ALA A 378 -63.68 26.56 -55.43
N ALA A 379 -63.21 26.94 -54.23
CA ALA A 379 -63.78 28.03 -53.45
C ALA A 379 -63.65 29.41 -54.13
N THR A 380 -62.53 29.72 -54.78
CA THR A 380 -62.39 31.00 -55.51
C THR A 380 -63.35 31.08 -56.69
N ARG A 381 -63.42 30.03 -57.54
CA ARG A 381 -64.40 29.95 -58.64
C ARG A 381 -65.85 30.03 -58.15
N LEU A 382 -66.17 29.40 -57.02
CA LEU A 382 -67.50 29.50 -56.42
C LEU A 382 -67.77 30.90 -55.84
N SER A 383 -66.74 31.60 -55.33
CA SER A 383 -66.82 32.99 -54.84
C SER A 383 -67.04 34.00 -55.98
N GLU A 384 -66.44 33.77 -57.15
CA GLU A 384 -66.64 34.59 -58.36
C GLU A 384 -68.08 34.53 -58.88
N LEU A 385 -68.81 33.45 -58.60
CA LEU A 385 -70.19 33.22 -59.04
C LEU A 385 -71.25 33.59 -57.98
N SER A 386 -70.87 33.84 -56.73
CA SER A 386 -71.78 34.00 -55.58
C SER A 386 -71.84 35.44 -55.03
N ARG A 387 -72.60 35.66 -53.95
CA ARG A 387 -72.61 36.92 -53.21
C ARG A 387 -71.66 36.83 -52.00
N LYS A 388 -71.18 37.98 -51.52
CA LYS A 388 -70.42 38.11 -50.27
C LYS A 388 -70.99 37.29 -49.10
N GLU A 389 -72.31 37.35 -48.91
CA GLU A 389 -73.05 36.65 -47.85
C GLU A 389 -72.86 35.11 -47.91
N ASP A 390 -72.83 34.54 -49.12
CA ASP A 390 -72.57 33.13 -49.35
C ASP A 390 -71.05 32.81 -49.36
N CYS A 391 -70.22 33.76 -49.81
CA CYS A 391 -68.75 33.67 -49.73
C CYS A 391 -68.25 33.50 -48.29
N ASP A 392 -68.91 34.14 -47.31
CA ASP A 392 -68.54 34.01 -45.89
C ASP A 392 -68.62 32.55 -45.42
N VAL A 393 -69.62 31.77 -45.88
CA VAL A 393 -69.76 30.34 -45.55
C VAL A 393 -68.63 29.52 -46.19
N VAL A 394 -68.36 29.78 -47.48
CA VAL A 394 -67.26 29.15 -48.23
C VAL A 394 -65.90 29.43 -47.56
N GLN A 395 -65.67 30.69 -47.17
CA GLN A 395 -64.42 31.13 -46.53
C GLN A 395 -64.25 30.53 -45.12
N ASN A 396 -65.32 30.40 -44.32
CA ASN A 396 -65.26 29.71 -43.04
C ASN A 396 -64.93 28.20 -43.17
N LEU A 397 -65.47 27.53 -44.21
CA LEU A 397 -65.10 26.14 -44.53
C LEU A 397 -63.62 26.03 -44.96
N ILE A 398 -63.14 26.94 -45.81
CA ILE A 398 -61.72 27.03 -46.19
C ILE A 398 -60.82 27.25 -44.96
N MET A 399 -61.17 28.18 -44.07
CA MET A 399 -60.41 28.43 -42.85
C MET A 399 -60.39 27.21 -41.92
N THR A 400 -61.49 26.45 -41.85
CA THR A 400 -61.55 25.19 -41.09
C THR A 400 -60.60 24.13 -41.65
N VAL A 401 -60.57 23.95 -42.98
CA VAL A 401 -59.62 23.04 -43.66
C VAL A 401 -58.18 23.52 -43.48
N GLN A 402 -57.91 24.83 -43.62
CA GLN A 402 -56.58 25.43 -43.44
C GLN A 402 -56.03 25.25 -42.02
N ASP A 403 -56.81 25.56 -40.99
CA ASP A 403 -56.40 25.43 -39.58
C ASP A 403 -56.17 23.96 -39.21
N ARG A 404 -57.08 23.06 -39.61
CA ARG A 404 -56.93 21.63 -39.39
C ARG A 404 -55.67 21.06 -40.08
N PHE A 405 -55.42 21.47 -41.33
CA PHE A 405 -54.22 21.08 -42.07
C PHE A 405 -52.94 21.60 -41.39
N LYS A 406 -52.95 22.84 -40.91
CA LYS A 406 -51.83 23.44 -40.18
C LYS A 406 -51.53 22.69 -38.88
N LYS A 407 -52.55 22.29 -38.12
CA LYS A 407 -52.42 21.47 -36.90
C LYS A 407 -51.86 20.08 -37.18
N LEU A 408 -52.37 19.40 -38.21
CA LEU A 408 -51.85 18.13 -38.70
C LEU A 408 -50.36 18.22 -39.09
N LEU A 409 -50.00 19.23 -39.87
CA LEU A 409 -48.62 19.48 -40.29
C LEU A 409 -47.72 19.81 -39.09
N GLN A 410 -48.22 20.56 -38.10
CA GLN A 410 -47.49 20.85 -36.86
C GLN A 410 -47.24 19.56 -36.05
N HIS A 411 -48.28 18.82 -35.67
CA HIS A 411 -48.16 17.55 -34.93
C HIS A 411 -47.22 16.56 -35.65
N THR A 412 -47.34 16.47 -36.98
CA THR A 412 -46.49 15.57 -37.77
C THR A 412 -45.03 16.02 -37.76
N THR A 413 -44.74 17.31 -37.98
CA THR A 413 -43.35 17.82 -37.97
C THR A 413 -42.73 17.88 -36.57
N GLU A 414 -43.52 18.00 -35.51
CA GLU A 414 -43.07 17.88 -34.12
C GLU A 414 -42.76 16.42 -33.77
N ARG A 415 -43.64 15.48 -34.09
CA ARG A 415 -43.37 14.03 -33.92
C ARG A 415 -42.11 13.63 -34.68
N GLY A 416 -41.97 14.02 -35.94
CA GLY A 416 -40.79 13.73 -36.76
C GLY A 416 -39.48 14.16 -36.08
N LYS A 417 -39.40 15.42 -35.61
CA LYS A 417 -38.23 15.91 -34.84
C LYS A 417 -37.93 15.03 -33.63
N THR A 418 -38.95 14.69 -32.82
CA THR A 418 -38.73 13.85 -31.63
C THR A 418 -38.24 12.43 -31.97
N LEU A 419 -38.76 11.83 -33.04
CA LEU A 419 -38.32 10.51 -33.50
C LEU A 419 -36.87 10.56 -34.02
N GLU A 420 -36.51 11.57 -34.81
CA GLU A 420 -35.15 11.75 -35.34
C GLU A 420 -34.13 12.03 -34.21
N ASP A 421 -34.49 12.83 -33.20
CA ASP A 421 -33.63 13.09 -32.03
C ASP A 421 -33.48 11.87 -31.12
N VAL A 422 -34.54 11.08 -30.92
CA VAL A 422 -34.44 9.82 -30.16
C VAL A 422 -33.57 8.82 -30.94
N LYS A 423 -33.78 8.66 -32.25
CA LYS A 423 -32.92 7.85 -33.12
C LYS A 423 -31.46 8.27 -33.05
N ARG A 424 -31.16 9.58 -33.03
CA ARG A 424 -29.79 10.10 -32.94
C ARG A 424 -29.11 9.64 -31.65
N HIS A 425 -29.79 9.68 -30.50
CA HIS A 425 -29.23 9.21 -29.24
C HIS A 425 -29.14 7.68 -29.16
N ALA A 426 -30.19 6.96 -29.58
CA ALA A 426 -30.21 5.50 -29.63
C ALA A 426 -29.08 4.96 -30.52
N LYS A 427 -28.90 5.56 -31.70
CA LYS A 427 -27.81 5.23 -32.62
C LYS A 427 -26.43 5.48 -31.98
N GLN A 428 -26.22 6.65 -31.38
CA GLN A 428 -24.96 7.00 -30.74
C GLN A 428 -24.61 6.04 -29.60
N PHE A 429 -25.59 5.62 -28.79
CA PHE A 429 -25.41 4.58 -27.78
C PHE A 429 -25.02 3.26 -28.44
N ASN A 430 -25.82 2.75 -29.38
CA ASN A 430 -25.61 1.46 -30.03
C ASN A 430 -24.24 1.34 -30.73
N GLU A 431 -23.82 2.36 -31.49
CA GLU A 431 -22.48 2.40 -32.10
C GLU A 431 -21.38 2.40 -31.04
N SER A 432 -21.52 3.19 -29.96
CA SER A 432 -20.53 3.20 -28.87
C SER A 432 -20.50 1.89 -28.06
N TRP A 433 -21.62 1.18 -28.01
CA TRP A 433 -21.79 -0.08 -27.29
C TRP A 433 -21.08 -1.21 -28.02
N HIS A 434 -21.35 -1.42 -29.32
CA HIS A 434 -20.63 -2.43 -30.12
C HIS A 434 -19.12 -2.17 -30.12
N LEU A 435 -18.68 -0.93 -30.39
CA LEU A 435 -17.25 -0.56 -30.39
C LEU A 435 -16.55 -0.77 -29.03
N LEU A 436 -17.30 -0.90 -27.94
CA LEU A 436 -16.77 -1.30 -26.63
C LEU A 436 -16.85 -2.81 -26.42
N VAL A 437 -17.99 -3.46 -26.67
CA VAL A 437 -18.17 -4.91 -26.47
C VAL A 437 -17.27 -5.73 -27.41
N ASP A 438 -17.15 -5.35 -28.68
CA ASP A 438 -16.23 -5.96 -29.64
C ASP A 438 -14.79 -5.86 -29.13
N TRP A 439 -14.37 -4.66 -28.71
CA TRP A 439 -13.02 -4.42 -28.16
C TRP A 439 -12.79 -5.16 -26.83
N MET A 440 -13.79 -5.27 -25.96
CA MET A 440 -13.68 -6.04 -24.72
C MET A 440 -13.60 -7.54 -25.02
N THR A 441 -14.27 -8.03 -26.07
CA THR A 441 -14.21 -9.41 -26.53
C THR A 441 -12.83 -9.75 -27.12
N GLU A 442 -12.25 -8.88 -27.94
CA GLU A 442 -10.86 -8.99 -28.42
C GLU A 442 -9.86 -8.99 -27.24
N VAL A 443 -10.09 -8.12 -26.25
CA VAL A 443 -9.28 -8.04 -25.04
C VAL A 443 -9.43 -9.28 -24.16
N GLU A 444 -10.62 -9.85 -24.04
CA GLU A 444 -10.84 -11.07 -23.28
C GLU A 444 -10.18 -12.28 -23.95
N GLN A 445 -10.33 -12.43 -25.27
CA GLN A 445 -9.64 -13.46 -26.04
C GLN A 445 -8.12 -13.34 -25.96
N THR A 446 -7.57 -12.12 -25.96
CA THR A 446 -6.12 -11.93 -25.75
C THR A 446 -5.72 -12.24 -24.32
N LEU A 447 -6.46 -11.80 -23.29
CA LEU A 447 -6.25 -12.15 -21.88
C LEU A 447 -6.23 -13.66 -21.63
N ASP A 448 -7.13 -14.41 -22.27
CA ASP A 448 -7.25 -15.88 -22.16
C ASP A 448 -6.18 -16.63 -22.98
N THR A 449 -5.57 -15.99 -24.00
CA THR A 449 -4.50 -16.58 -24.83
C THR A 449 -3.09 -16.06 -24.49
N HIS A 450 -2.95 -15.20 -23.48
CA HIS A 450 -1.64 -14.80 -22.98
C HIS A 450 -0.82 -16.03 -22.53
N LYS A 451 0.49 -15.98 -22.79
CA LYS A 451 1.46 -16.98 -22.33
C LYS A 451 1.36 -17.23 -20.82
N GLU A 452 1.71 -18.46 -20.43
CA GLU A 452 1.99 -18.83 -19.04
C GLU A 452 2.94 -17.83 -18.38
N ILE A 453 2.85 -17.76 -17.04
CA ILE A 453 3.75 -16.91 -16.26
C ILE A 453 5.15 -17.50 -16.36
N ALA A 454 6.10 -16.69 -16.83
CA ALA A 454 7.48 -17.12 -17.00
C ALA A 454 8.12 -17.48 -15.64
N VAL A 455 9.19 -18.28 -15.68
CA VAL A 455 9.89 -18.75 -14.48
C VAL A 455 11.12 -17.87 -14.16
N SER A 456 11.78 -17.32 -15.18
CA SER A 456 12.94 -16.45 -15.00
C SER A 456 12.55 -15.08 -14.44
N GLN A 457 13.39 -14.51 -13.58
CA GLN A 457 13.09 -13.24 -12.92
C GLN A 457 12.99 -12.08 -13.93
N GLU A 458 13.70 -12.18 -15.05
CA GLU A 458 13.78 -11.20 -16.14
C GLU A 458 12.53 -11.23 -17.02
N GLU A 459 12.03 -12.40 -17.38
CA GLU A 459 10.83 -12.53 -18.19
C GLU A 459 9.56 -12.21 -17.39
N ILE A 460 9.52 -12.53 -16.09
CA ILE A 460 8.42 -12.06 -15.23
C ILE A 460 8.42 -10.52 -15.17
N LYS A 461 9.58 -9.85 -15.06
CA LYS A 461 9.68 -8.38 -15.14
C LYS A 461 9.14 -7.86 -16.49
N GLN A 462 9.46 -8.52 -17.60
CA GLN A 462 8.96 -8.16 -18.94
C GLN A 462 7.44 -8.33 -19.05
N GLN A 463 6.90 -9.50 -18.68
CA GLN A 463 5.44 -9.74 -18.64
C GLN A 463 4.72 -8.74 -17.73
N LEU A 464 5.35 -8.31 -16.62
CA LEU A 464 4.83 -7.29 -15.71
C LEU A 464 4.86 -5.86 -16.33
N THR A 465 5.80 -5.55 -17.23
CA THR A 465 5.77 -4.27 -17.98
C THR A 465 4.69 -4.26 -19.06
N GLU A 466 4.51 -5.38 -19.76
CA GLU A 466 3.41 -5.58 -20.72
C GLU A 466 2.05 -5.44 -20.02
N GLN A 467 1.87 -6.08 -18.86
CA GLN A 467 0.65 -5.97 -18.06
C GLN A 467 0.39 -4.53 -17.56
N LYS A 468 1.44 -3.75 -17.25
CA LYS A 468 1.31 -2.34 -16.85
C LYS A 468 0.89 -1.41 -17.99
N GLU A 469 1.35 -1.67 -19.22
CA GLU A 469 0.90 -0.95 -20.41
C GLU A 469 -0.51 -1.39 -20.83
N PHE A 470 -0.87 -2.67 -20.68
CA PHE A 470 -2.28 -3.12 -20.80
C PHE A 470 -3.19 -2.40 -19.79
N GLN A 471 -2.80 -2.35 -18.52
CA GLN A 471 -3.54 -1.63 -17.46
C GLN A 471 -3.67 -0.13 -17.74
N LYS A 472 -2.77 0.46 -18.53
CA LYS A 472 -2.81 1.86 -18.99
C LYS A 472 -3.76 2.03 -20.19
N LEU A 473 -3.82 1.05 -21.10
CA LEU A 473 -4.85 0.97 -22.14
C LEU A 473 -6.25 0.86 -21.52
N LEU A 474 -6.45 -0.06 -20.57
CA LEU A 474 -7.71 -0.19 -19.81
C LEU A 474 -8.14 1.15 -19.20
N ARG A 475 -7.22 1.84 -18.50
CA ARG A 475 -7.47 3.19 -17.93
C ARG A 475 -7.81 4.26 -18.98
N SER A 476 -7.25 4.20 -20.18
CA SER A 476 -7.61 5.13 -21.27
C SER A 476 -8.96 4.85 -21.93
N LYS A 477 -9.44 3.60 -21.90
CA LYS A 477 -10.75 3.18 -22.44
C LYS A 477 -11.89 3.45 -21.45
N ARG A 478 -11.61 3.46 -20.14
CA ARG A 478 -12.58 3.69 -19.06
C ARG A 478 -13.51 4.90 -19.26
N PRO A 479 -13.06 6.10 -19.69
CA PRO A 479 -13.96 7.23 -19.92
C PRO A 479 -14.98 7.00 -21.04
N MET A 480 -14.65 6.17 -22.04
CA MET A 480 -15.60 5.79 -23.10
C MET A 480 -16.68 4.85 -22.56
N TYR A 481 -16.27 3.87 -21.74
CA TYR A 481 -17.17 2.97 -21.02
C TYR A 481 -18.12 3.73 -20.09
N GLU A 482 -17.60 4.64 -19.26
CA GLU A 482 -18.42 5.47 -18.36
C GLU A 482 -19.39 6.38 -19.13
N ALA A 483 -18.98 6.92 -20.28
CA ALA A 483 -19.84 7.71 -21.16
C ALA A 483 -20.93 6.86 -21.85
N CYS A 484 -20.59 5.67 -22.36
CA CYS A 484 -21.53 4.73 -22.98
C CYS A 484 -22.58 4.25 -21.95
N LEU A 485 -22.13 3.84 -20.76
CA LEU A 485 -22.99 3.37 -19.67
C LEU A 485 -23.88 4.50 -19.09
N LYS A 486 -23.39 5.75 -19.07
CA LYS A 486 -24.23 6.93 -18.81
C LYS A 486 -25.24 7.19 -19.93
N SER A 487 -24.87 6.98 -21.19
CA SER A 487 -25.78 7.11 -22.33
C SER A 487 -26.93 6.10 -22.23
N GLY A 488 -26.61 4.82 -22.07
CA GLY A 488 -27.62 3.75 -21.94
C GLY A 488 -28.62 3.99 -20.81
N ARG A 489 -28.16 4.34 -19.60
CA ARG A 489 -29.05 4.74 -18.48
C ARG A 489 -29.90 5.97 -18.81
N SER A 490 -29.35 6.97 -19.49
CA SER A 490 -30.08 8.15 -19.94
C SER A 490 -31.14 7.84 -21.03
N LEU A 491 -31.06 6.69 -21.72
CA LEU A 491 -32.13 6.18 -22.58
C LEU A 491 -33.15 5.37 -21.74
N GLN A 492 -32.68 4.50 -20.85
CA GLN A 492 -33.50 3.70 -19.92
C GLN A 492 -34.42 4.57 -19.06
N GLU A 493 -33.89 5.66 -18.48
CA GLU A 493 -34.64 6.68 -17.71
C GLU A 493 -35.74 7.41 -18.51
N LYS A 494 -35.68 7.37 -19.85
CA LYS A 494 -36.64 8.03 -20.75
C LYS A 494 -37.56 7.05 -21.49
N ALA A 495 -37.25 5.76 -21.44
CA ALA A 495 -38.05 4.71 -22.05
C ALA A 495 -39.44 4.64 -21.39
N GLN A 496 -40.49 4.63 -22.20
CA GLN A 496 -41.88 4.51 -21.74
C GLN A 496 -42.42 3.09 -21.92
N SER A 497 -41.77 2.28 -22.76
CA SER A 497 -42.06 0.85 -22.92
C SER A 497 -41.26 0.04 -21.90
N PRO A 498 -41.87 -0.94 -21.21
CA PRO A 498 -41.12 -1.87 -20.36
C PRO A 498 -40.18 -2.76 -21.18
N GLU A 499 -40.50 -3.04 -22.45
CA GLU A 499 -39.67 -3.84 -23.36
C GLU A 499 -38.38 -3.09 -23.74
N ASP A 500 -38.50 -1.80 -24.09
CA ASP A 500 -37.35 -0.89 -24.29
C ASP A 500 -36.48 -0.80 -23.03
N THR A 501 -37.13 -0.65 -21.87
CA THR A 501 -36.45 -0.52 -20.58
C THR A 501 -35.62 -1.76 -20.27
N GLN A 502 -36.21 -2.96 -20.44
CA GLN A 502 -35.51 -4.23 -20.21
C GLN A 502 -34.40 -4.47 -21.24
N HIS A 503 -34.62 -4.15 -22.51
CA HIS A 503 -33.61 -4.32 -23.55
C HIS A 503 -32.38 -3.44 -23.29
N LEU A 504 -32.59 -2.16 -22.96
CA LEU A 504 -31.52 -1.23 -22.59
C LEU A 504 -30.82 -1.64 -21.29
N GLU A 505 -31.56 -2.17 -20.31
CA GLU A 505 -30.99 -2.72 -19.08
C GLU A 505 -30.08 -3.93 -19.34
N ASN A 506 -30.49 -4.83 -20.23
CA ASN A 506 -29.69 -5.98 -20.63
C ASN A 506 -28.39 -5.52 -21.30
N MET A 507 -28.45 -4.59 -22.26
CA MET A 507 -27.27 -4.02 -22.91
C MET A 507 -26.33 -3.30 -21.91
N VAL A 508 -26.89 -2.53 -20.97
CA VAL A 508 -26.12 -1.82 -19.94
C VAL A 508 -25.47 -2.81 -18.94
N SER A 509 -26.10 -3.96 -18.70
CA SER A 509 -25.57 -5.02 -17.85
C SER A 509 -24.47 -5.81 -18.56
N GLU A 510 -24.69 -6.26 -19.79
CA GLU A 510 -23.66 -6.94 -20.61
C GLU A 510 -22.39 -6.09 -20.76
N LEU A 511 -22.54 -4.77 -21.00
CA LEU A 511 -21.42 -3.82 -21.06
C LEU A 511 -20.64 -3.76 -19.73
N ARG A 512 -21.34 -3.83 -18.59
CA ARG A 512 -20.73 -3.85 -17.25
C ARG A 512 -20.03 -5.17 -16.98
N ASP A 513 -20.72 -6.28 -17.17
CA ASP A 513 -20.25 -7.62 -16.81
C ASP A 513 -19.00 -7.98 -17.64
N SER A 514 -18.97 -7.57 -18.91
CA SER A 514 -17.79 -7.68 -19.79
C SER A 514 -16.63 -6.82 -19.28
N TRP A 515 -16.89 -5.56 -18.91
CA TRP A 515 -15.88 -4.64 -18.39
C TRP A 515 -15.27 -5.13 -17.06
N ASP A 516 -16.12 -5.59 -16.14
CA ASP A 516 -15.70 -6.11 -14.85
C ASP A 516 -14.98 -7.46 -15.00
N THR A 517 -15.34 -8.28 -16.00
CA THR A 517 -14.63 -9.52 -16.36
C THR A 517 -13.22 -9.24 -16.88
N ILE A 518 -13.03 -8.35 -17.87
CA ILE A 518 -11.67 -8.03 -18.35
C ILE A 518 -10.83 -7.29 -17.30
N SER A 519 -11.46 -6.48 -16.46
CA SER A 519 -10.80 -5.81 -15.33
C SER A 519 -10.34 -6.84 -14.29
N GLY A 520 -11.21 -7.81 -13.95
CA GLY A 520 -10.91 -8.91 -13.05
C GLY A 520 -9.77 -9.80 -13.55
N LYS A 521 -9.89 -10.34 -14.78
CA LYS A 521 -8.85 -11.14 -15.44
C LYS A 521 -7.50 -10.42 -15.49
N SER A 522 -7.51 -9.12 -15.81
CA SER A 522 -6.28 -8.30 -15.83
C SER A 522 -5.67 -8.08 -14.44
N SER A 523 -6.48 -7.83 -13.42
CA SER A 523 -6.03 -7.66 -12.03
C SER A 523 -5.52 -8.97 -11.43
N GLU A 524 -6.17 -10.09 -11.70
CA GLU A 524 -5.72 -11.42 -11.29
C GLU A 524 -4.38 -11.78 -11.96
N ARG A 525 -4.23 -11.53 -13.26
CA ARG A 525 -2.96 -11.73 -13.97
C ARG A 525 -1.83 -10.83 -13.41
N GLN A 526 -2.11 -9.57 -13.10
CA GLN A 526 -1.16 -8.68 -12.43
C GLN A 526 -0.73 -9.25 -11.08
N HIS A 527 -1.68 -9.70 -10.25
CA HIS A 527 -1.38 -10.24 -8.92
C HIS A 527 -0.52 -11.51 -8.99
N LYS A 528 -0.85 -12.46 -9.88
CA LYS A 528 -0.07 -13.69 -10.08
C LYS A 528 1.35 -13.41 -10.60
N LEU A 529 1.53 -12.40 -11.46
CA LEU A 529 2.86 -11.96 -11.91
C LEU A 529 3.69 -11.35 -10.77
N GLU A 530 3.07 -10.58 -9.88
CA GLU A 530 3.74 -10.01 -8.70
C GLU A 530 4.10 -11.08 -7.65
N GLU A 531 3.21 -12.07 -7.43
CA GLU A 531 3.48 -13.23 -6.58
C GLU A 531 4.64 -14.08 -7.14
N ALA A 532 4.61 -14.40 -8.44
CA ALA A 532 5.68 -15.13 -9.10
C ALA A 532 7.03 -14.39 -9.05
N LEU A 533 7.03 -13.06 -9.23
CA LEU A 533 8.24 -12.25 -9.10
C LEU A 533 8.82 -12.27 -7.67
N LEU A 534 7.94 -12.18 -6.66
CA LEU A 534 8.32 -12.24 -5.25
C LEU A 534 8.84 -13.63 -4.86
N PHE A 535 8.22 -14.70 -5.38
CA PHE A 535 8.68 -16.07 -5.19
C PHE A 535 10.05 -16.29 -5.85
N SER A 536 10.20 -15.90 -7.12
CA SER A 536 11.44 -16.02 -7.90
C SER A 536 12.61 -15.31 -7.22
N GLY A 537 12.41 -14.07 -6.74
CA GLY A 537 13.42 -13.33 -5.97
C GLY A 537 13.79 -13.98 -4.62
N ARG A 538 12.79 -14.43 -3.85
CA ARG A 538 13.05 -15.17 -2.59
C ARG A 538 13.75 -16.50 -2.82
N PHE A 539 13.51 -17.14 -3.96
CA PHE A 539 14.15 -18.37 -4.36
C PHE A 539 15.63 -18.15 -4.69
N THR A 540 15.96 -17.15 -5.51
CA THR A 540 17.34 -16.84 -5.87
C THR A 540 18.16 -16.35 -4.67
N ASP A 541 17.58 -15.52 -3.80
CA ASP A 541 18.20 -15.13 -2.52
C ASP A 541 18.54 -16.35 -1.64
N ALA A 542 17.61 -17.30 -1.51
CA ALA A 542 17.78 -18.50 -0.67
C ALA A 542 18.77 -19.51 -1.29
N LEU A 543 18.79 -19.63 -2.61
CA LEU A 543 19.76 -20.43 -3.37
C LEU A 543 21.17 -19.86 -3.18
N GLN A 544 21.35 -18.56 -3.41
CA GLN A 544 22.65 -17.89 -3.26
C GLN A 544 23.17 -17.98 -1.82
N ALA A 545 22.33 -17.75 -0.82
CA ALA A 545 22.73 -17.82 0.60
C ALA A 545 23.20 -19.23 1.04
N LEU A 546 22.73 -20.29 0.38
CA LEU A 546 23.22 -21.65 0.58
C LEU A 546 24.52 -21.90 -0.20
N ASN A 547 24.62 -21.44 -1.44
CA ASN A 547 25.81 -21.58 -2.29
C ASN A 547 27.02 -20.84 -1.69
N ASP A 548 26.80 -19.62 -1.18
CA ASP A 548 27.76 -18.81 -0.41
C ASP A 548 28.21 -19.46 0.90
N TRP A 549 27.40 -20.35 1.48
CA TRP A 549 27.79 -21.10 2.66
C TRP A 549 28.60 -22.34 2.28
N LEU A 550 28.17 -23.09 1.26
CA LEU A 550 28.90 -24.26 0.75
C LEU A 550 30.33 -23.88 0.34
N TYR A 551 30.51 -22.79 -0.39
CA TYR A 551 31.82 -22.26 -0.78
C TYR A 551 32.75 -21.92 0.40
N ARG A 552 32.19 -21.60 1.57
CA ARG A 552 32.96 -21.38 2.81
C ARG A 552 33.12 -22.65 3.65
N ALA A 553 32.26 -23.65 3.47
CA ALA A 553 32.30 -24.92 4.21
C ALA A 553 33.29 -25.92 3.61
N GLU A 554 33.30 -26.07 2.29
CA GLU A 554 34.17 -26.99 1.54
C GLU A 554 35.66 -26.90 1.96
N PRO A 555 36.34 -25.72 1.93
CA PRO A 555 37.76 -25.63 2.29
C PRO A 555 38.04 -25.88 3.78
N GLN A 556 37.05 -25.81 4.68
CA GLN A 556 37.25 -26.13 6.10
C GLN A 556 37.21 -27.65 6.39
N LEU A 557 36.66 -28.43 5.45
CA LEU A 557 36.51 -29.88 5.58
C LEU A 557 37.51 -30.69 4.74
N ALA A 558 38.30 -30.02 3.89
CA ALA A 558 39.26 -30.63 2.99
C ALA A 558 40.31 -31.50 3.70
N GLU A 559 40.90 -32.43 2.95
CA GLU A 559 41.72 -33.53 3.50
C GLU A 559 43.12 -33.08 3.93
N ASP A 560 43.62 -32.00 3.33
CA ASP A 560 44.88 -31.31 3.64
C ASP A 560 44.82 -30.52 4.96
N VAL A 561 43.63 -30.15 5.43
CA VAL A 561 43.46 -29.44 6.71
C VAL A 561 43.82 -30.40 7.87
N PRO A 562 44.87 -30.10 8.67
CA PRO A 562 45.37 -31.01 9.69
C PRO A 562 44.37 -31.23 10.83
N VAL A 563 44.52 -32.39 11.47
CA VAL A 563 43.65 -32.87 12.56
C VAL A 563 44.42 -33.45 13.75
N CYS A 564 45.68 -33.88 13.53
CA CYS A 564 46.54 -34.48 14.56
C CYS A 564 47.13 -33.41 15.47
N GLY A 565 47.45 -33.75 16.71
CA GLY A 565 48.00 -32.80 17.68
C GLY A 565 48.04 -33.37 19.09
N GLU A 566 48.10 -32.50 20.08
CA GLU A 566 47.94 -32.89 21.48
C GLU A 566 46.46 -33.18 21.79
N LYS A 567 46.23 -34.07 22.76
CA LYS A 567 44.91 -34.60 23.13
C LYS A 567 43.83 -33.52 23.34
N ASP A 568 44.18 -32.41 24.00
CA ASP A 568 43.25 -31.30 24.24
C ASP A 568 42.90 -30.53 22.95
N LEU A 569 43.87 -30.33 22.06
CA LEU A 569 43.63 -29.68 20.77
C LEU A 569 42.74 -30.55 19.87
N VAL A 570 42.99 -31.86 19.81
CA VAL A 570 42.16 -32.77 19.01
C VAL A 570 40.72 -32.82 19.53
N ASN A 571 40.52 -32.87 20.86
CA ASN A 571 39.19 -32.76 21.47
C ASN A 571 38.50 -31.42 21.12
N TYR A 572 39.21 -30.30 21.15
CA TYR A 572 38.68 -28.99 20.74
C TYR A 572 38.33 -28.93 19.24
N LEU A 573 39.12 -29.56 18.36
CA LEU A 573 38.80 -29.69 16.94
C LEU A 573 37.58 -30.58 16.69
N ILE A 574 37.42 -31.65 17.46
CA ILE A 574 36.21 -32.50 17.49
C ILE A 574 34.98 -31.68 17.91
N ASP A 575 35.05 -30.92 19.01
CA ASP A 575 33.91 -30.13 19.49
C ASP A 575 33.54 -28.98 18.54
N LYS A 576 34.53 -28.35 17.91
CA LYS A 576 34.30 -27.45 16.76
C LYS A 576 33.57 -28.16 15.62
N HIS A 577 33.96 -29.39 15.29
CA HIS A 577 33.27 -30.14 14.24
C HIS A 577 31.83 -30.54 14.65
N LYS A 578 31.56 -30.86 15.93
CA LYS A 578 30.20 -31.03 16.47
C LYS A 578 29.36 -29.74 16.42
N VAL A 579 29.97 -28.55 16.44
CA VAL A 579 29.25 -27.29 16.12
C VAL A 579 28.87 -27.26 14.64
N PHE A 580 29.83 -27.51 13.75
CA PHE A 580 29.61 -27.53 12.30
C PHE A 580 28.51 -28.54 11.88
N GLN A 581 28.55 -29.77 12.39
CA GLN A 581 27.53 -30.78 12.10
C GLN A 581 26.11 -30.36 12.53
N ARG A 582 25.97 -29.58 13.62
CA ARG A 582 24.67 -29.01 14.04
C ARG A 582 24.21 -27.88 13.11
N GLU A 583 25.13 -27.14 12.50
CA GLU A 583 24.80 -26.17 11.44
C GLU A 583 24.39 -26.84 10.13
N LEU A 584 25.09 -27.92 9.75
CA LEU A 584 24.71 -28.80 8.64
C LEU A 584 23.29 -29.36 8.85
N GLY A 585 23.01 -29.93 10.03
CA GLY A 585 21.68 -30.42 10.38
C GLY A 585 20.56 -29.37 10.26
N LYS A 586 20.84 -28.10 10.58
CA LYS A 586 19.90 -26.98 10.40
C LYS A 586 19.69 -26.62 8.93
N ARG A 587 20.77 -26.50 8.14
CA ARG A 587 20.68 -26.16 6.70
C ARG A 587 20.02 -27.26 5.86
N ALA A 588 20.04 -28.51 6.31
CA ALA A 588 19.33 -29.62 5.68
C ALA A 588 17.80 -29.41 5.57
N SER A 589 17.17 -28.58 6.41
CA SER A 589 15.76 -28.19 6.24
C SER A 589 15.56 -27.16 5.13
N CYS A 590 16.53 -26.28 4.89
CA CYS A 590 16.45 -25.25 3.86
C CYS A 590 16.48 -25.91 2.48
N ILE A 591 17.45 -26.78 2.21
CA ILE A 591 17.55 -27.52 0.93
C ILE A 591 16.33 -28.40 0.69
N ARG A 592 15.83 -29.13 1.70
CA ARG A 592 14.55 -29.88 1.59
C ARG A 592 13.31 -29.02 1.39
N THR A 593 13.40 -27.70 1.57
CA THR A 593 12.31 -26.75 1.28
C THR A 593 12.49 -26.16 -0.10
N LEU A 594 13.71 -25.76 -0.48
CA LEU A 594 14.09 -25.31 -1.82
C LEU A 594 13.81 -26.40 -2.90
N LYS A 595 14.18 -27.66 -2.60
CA LYS A 595 13.85 -28.84 -3.43
C LYS A 595 12.36 -29.24 -3.39
N ARG A 596 11.53 -28.65 -2.53
CA ARG A 596 10.06 -28.74 -2.68
C ARG A 596 9.57 -27.62 -3.58
N SER A 597 9.93 -26.37 -3.28
CA SER A 597 9.49 -25.20 -4.04
C SER A 597 9.85 -25.26 -5.53
N VAL A 598 11.00 -25.84 -5.94
CA VAL A 598 11.26 -26.12 -7.37
C VAL A 598 10.31 -27.17 -7.92
N ARG A 599 10.15 -28.33 -7.28
CA ARG A 599 9.25 -29.39 -7.78
C ARG A 599 7.79 -28.94 -7.86
N ASP A 600 7.36 -28.09 -6.95
CA ASP A 600 6.01 -27.54 -6.96
C ASP A 600 5.84 -26.54 -8.12
N LEU A 601 6.88 -25.75 -8.44
CA LEU A 601 6.92 -24.86 -9.61
C LEU A 601 7.03 -25.61 -10.95
N THR A 602 7.89 -26.62 -11.04
CA THR A 602 8.05 -27.53 -12.21
C THR A 602 6.75 -28.27 -12.57
N ARG A 603 5.84 -28.46 -11.61
CA ARG A 603 4.50 -29.02 -11.88
C ARG A 603 3.51 -28.01 -12.47
N SER A 604 3.89 -26.74 -12.59
CA SER A 604 3.03 -25.64 -13.06
C SER A 604 3.47 -24.97 -14.38
N SER A 605 4.69 -25.21 -14.86
CA SER A 605 5.11 -24.85 -16.23
C SER A 605 6.23 -25.78 -16.74
N THR A 606 6.26 -26.05 -18.04
CA THR A 606 7.01 -27.18 -18.62
C THR A 606 8.25 -26.79 -19.44
N ALA A 607 8.50 -25.51 -19.72
CA ALA A 607 9.59 -25.07 -20.59
C ALA A 607 10.92 -24.91 -19.83
N ASP A 608 11.01 -23.89 -18.97
CA ASP A 608 12.29 -23.44 -18.37
C ASP A 608 12.59 -24.04 -16.99
N ALA A 609 11.85 -25.08 -16.60
CA ALA A 609 12.10 -25.83 -15.38
C ALA A 609 13.50 -26.49 -15.36
N HIS A 610 14.10 -26.73 -16.52
CA HIS A 610 15.42 -27.34 -16.66
C HIS A 610 16.52 -26.55 -15.93
N TRP A 611 16.58 -25.22 -16.12
CA TRP A 611 17.62 -24.39 -15.50
C TRP A 611 17.52 -24.38 -13.96
N LEU A 612 16.29 -24.26 -13.43
CA LEU A 612 16.06 -24.37 -11.98
C LEU A 612 16.42 -25.75 -11.43
N GLN A 613 16.19 -26.80 -12.23
CA GLN A 613 16.53 -28.16 -11.84
C GLN A 613 18.05 -28.39 -11.86
N GLU A 614 18.77 -27.92 -12.89
CA GLU A 614 20.23 -27.93 -12.96
C GLU A 614 20.86 -27.20 -11.77
N GLN A 615 20.37 -26.00 -11.43
CA GLN A 615 20.86 -25.24 -10.28
C GLN A 615 20.55 -25.90 -8.92
N MET A 616 19.44 -26.63 -8.82
CA MET A 616 19.16 -27.45 -7.63
C MET A 616 20.02 -28.72 -7.56
N GLU A 617 20.32 -29.36 -8.69
CA GLU A 617 21.17 -30.54 -8.77
C GLU A 617 22.65 -30.18 -8.51
N GLU A 618 23.12 -29.01 -8.97
CA GLU A 618 24.44 -28.46 -8.60
C GLU A 618 24.52 -28.21 -7.09
N LEU A 619 23.53 -27.52 -6.51
CA LEU A 619 23.48 -27.25 -5.06
C LEU A 619 23.45 -28.54 -4.23
N GLU A 620 22.69 -29.54 -4.68
CA GLU A 620 22.58 -30.84 -3.99
C GLU A 620 23.87 -31.67 -4.13
N GLY A 621 24.54 -31.64 -5.29
CA GLY A 621 25.84 -32.26 -5.50
C GLY A 621 26.93 -31.66 -4.60
N ARG A 622 27.00 -30.33 -4.50
CA ARG A 622 27.90 -29.62 -3.56
C ARG A 622 27.55 -29.91 -2.10
N TRP A 623 26.26 -29.96 -1.77
CA TRP A 623 25.79 -30.34 -0.43
C TRP A 623 26.20 -31.77 -0.06
N GLU A 624 26.04 -32.73 -0.96
CA GLU A 624 26.52 -34.10 -0.76
C GLU A 624 28.03 -34.17 -0.60
N ALA A 625 28.81 -33.39 -1.37
CA ALA A 625 30.25 -33.31 -1.22
C ALA A 625 30.65 -32.80 0.18
N VAL A 626 30.01 -31.72 0.66
CA VAL A 626 30.19 -31.20 2.02
C VAL A 626 29.80 -32.24 3.09
N CYS A 627 28.73 -33.01 2.88
CA CYS A 627 28.36 -34.10 3.80
C CYS A 627 29.43 -35.21 3.83
N LYS A 628 29.92 -35.64 2.66
CA LYS A 628 30.97 -36.67 2.53
C LYS A 628 32.29 -36.21 3.16
N LEU A 629 32.70 -34.97 2.90
CA LEU A 629 33.87 -34.34 3.53
C LEU A 629 33.71 -34.18 5.06
N SER A 630 32.50 -33.90 5.54
CA SER A 630 32.22 -33.82 6.99
C SER A 630 32.39 -35.18 7.67
N VAL A 631 31.94 -36.27 7.04
CA VAL A 631 32.13 -37.64 7.56
C VAL A 631 33.60 -38.06 7.48
N SER A 632 34.30 -37.76 6.37
CA SER A 632 35.77 -37.96 6.27
C SER A 632 36.50 -37.22 7.38
N ARG A 633 36.20 -35.93 7.61
CA ARG A 633 36.82 -35.15 8.69
C ARG A 633 36.52 -35.72 10.09
N GLN A 634 35.31 -36.20 10.36
CA GLN A 634 34.99 -36.84 11.63
C GLN A 634 35.85 -38.09 11.87
N ALA A 635 35.92 -39.00 10.89
CA ALA A 635 36.74 -40.22 11.00
C ALA A 635 38.25 -39.90 11.15
N ARG A 636 38.76 -38.89 10.42
CA ARG A 636 40.14 -38.39 10.57
C ARG A 636 40.40 -37.83 11.98
N LEU A 637 39.45 -37.09 12.56
CA LEU A 637 39.55 -36.56 13.92
C LEU A 637 39.47 -37.64 15.00
N GLU A 638 38.64 -38.67 14.81
CA GLU A 638 38.55 -39.82 15.73
C GLU A 638 39.84 -40.65 15.74
N ALA A 639 40.44 -40.92 14.56
CA ALA A 639 41.74 -41.58 14.46
C ALA A 639 42.86 -40.72 15.08
N ALA A 640 42.87 -39.41 14.83
CA ALA A 640 43.81 -38.48 15.45
C ALA A 640 43.68 -38.42 16.99
N LEU A 641 42.47 -38.58 17.53
CA LEU A 641 42.25 -38.65 18.97
C LEU A 641 42.84 -39.93 19.54
N GLN A 642 42.61 -41.09 18.91
CA GLN A 642 43.20 -42.36 19.35
C GLN A 642 44.73 -42.30 19.39
N GLN A 643 45.37 -41.75 18.34
CA GLN A 643 46.83 -41.55 18.33
C GLN A 643 47.30 -40.59 19.43
N ALA A 644 46.59 -39.48 19.64
CA ALA A 644 46.92 -38.52 20.68
C ALA A 644 46.75 -39.10 22.11
N GLU A 645 45.75 -39.95 22.34
CA GLU A 645 45.53 -40.63 23.61
C GLU A 645 46.53 -41.77 23.86
N GLU A 646 46.95 -42.49 22.82
CA GLU A 646 48.01 -43.51 22.90
C GLU A 646 49.37 -42.86 23.20
N PHE A 647 49.70 -41.75 22.53
CA PHE A 647 50.92 -40.98 22.81
C PHE A 647 50.92 -40.39 24.22
N ASP A 648 49.81 -39.74 24.63
CA ASP A 648 49.60 -39.20 25.98
C ASP A 648 49.76 -40.28 27.07
N GLY A 649 49.13 -41.44 26.86
CA GLY A 649 49.21 -42.58 27.78
C GLY A 649 50.60 -43.21 27.87
N MET A 650 51.30 -43.38 26.74
CA MET A 650 52.68 -43.87 26.75
C MET A 650 53.63 -42.89 27.44
N VAL A 651 53.53 -41.58 27.14
CA VAL A 651 54.37 -40.54 27.74
C VAL A 651 54.22 -40.50 29.27
N HIS A 652 52.99 -40.47 29.78
CA HIS A 652 52.75 -40.43 31.24
C HIS A 652 53.19 -41.73 31.92
N SER A 653 52.80 -42.90 31.39
CA SER A 653 53.22 -44.20 31.92
C SER A 653 54.75 -44.33 32.02
N PHE A 654 55.47 -43.90 30.98
CA PHE A 654 56.93 -43.93 30.95
C PHE A 654 57.57 -42.99 32.00
N LEU A 655 57.01 -41.80 32.19
CA LEU A 655 57.50 -40.85 33.21
C LEU A 655 57.21 -41.33 34.65
N ASP A 656 56.11 -42.04 34.88
CA ASP A 656 55.81 -42.67 36.18
C ASP A 656 56.80 -43.80 36.49
N HIS A 657 57.06 -44.71 35.54
CA HIS A 657 58.06 -45.78 35.70
C HIS A 657 59.47 -45.21 35.96
N LEU A 658 59.87 -44.15 35.25
CA LEU A 658 61.14 -43.46 35.51
C LEU A 658 61.19 -42.79 36.89
N SER A 659 60.06 -42.29 37.40
CA SER A 659 59.99 -41.67 38.72
C SER A 659 60.15 -42.69 39.85
N ASP A 660 59.64 -43.92 39.67
CA ASP A 660 59.85 -45.02 40.60
C ASP A 660 61.30 -45.56 40.57
N VAL A 661 61.94 -45.57 39.41
CA VAL A 661 63.37 -45.90 39.31
C VAL A 661 64.24 -44.78 39.90
N GLU A 662 63.91 -43.49 39.69
CA GLU A 662 64.56 -42.35 40.37
C GLU A 662 64.48 -42.51 41.89
N ARG A 663 63.30 -42.89 42.41
CA ARG A 663 63.04 -43.06 43.86
C ARG A 663 63.99 -44.06 44.52
N VAL A 664 64.29 -45.17 43.87
CA VAL A 664 65.24 -46.19 44.39
C VAL A 664 66.69 -45.71 44.28
N LEU A 665 67.11 -45.23 43.11
CA LEU A 665 68.51 -44.92 42.82
C LEU A 665 69.04 -43.69 43.58
N LYS A 666 68.19 -42.67 43.78
CA LYS A 666 68.59 -41.34 44.25
C LYS A 666 68.51 -41.17 45.76
N TYR A 667 67.58 -41.87 46.41
CA TYR A 667 67.32 -41.77 47.86
C TYR A 667 67.67 -43.02 48.65
N GLY A 668 68.17 -44.08 48.00
CA GLY A 668 68.68 -45.28 48.67
C GLY A 668 69.86 -44.96 49.60
N VAL A 669 69.67 -45.24 50.90
CA VAL A 669 70.69 -45.08 51.94
C VAL A 669 71.74 -46.19 51.79
N LEU A 670 73.02 -45.81 51.70
CA LEU A 670 74.14 -46.75 51.67
C LEU A 670 74.33 -47.37 53.07
N PRO A 671 74.32 -48.71 53.22
CA PRO A 671 74.63 -49.36 54.50
C PRO A 671 76.11 -49.20 54.90
N GLU A 672 76.38 -49.07 56.20
CA GLU A 672 77.73 -49.09 56.78
C GLU A 672 78.25 -50.53 57.02
N GLU A 673 77.38 -51.54 56.90
CA GLU A 673 77.69 -52.97 57.12
C GLU A 673 77.93 -53.72 55.80
N GLU A 674 78.99 -54.52 55.74
CA GLU A 674 79.47 -55.20 54.51
C GLU A 674 78.40 -56.11 53.85
N GLU A 675 77.73 -56.96 54.63
CA GLU A 675 76.68 -57.85 54.13
C GLU A 675 75.47 -57.09 53.57
N ALA A 676 75.06 -56.01 54.26
CA ALA A 676 73.94 -55.17 53.84
C ALA A 676 74.27 -54.37 52.57
N LEU A 677 75.51 -53.90 52.44
CA LEU A 677 76.00 -53.17 51.26
C LEU A 677 76.08 -54.08 50.02
N LEU A 678 76.39 -55.37 50.19
CA LEU A 678 76.30 -56.38 49.13
C LEU A 678 74.84 -56.64 48.70
N ALA A 679 73.89 -56.75 49.62
CA ALA A 679 72.48 -56.89 49.27
C ALA A 679 71.94 -55.65 48.52
N PHE A 680 72.36 -54.46 48.93
CA PHE A 680 72.03 -53.20 48.27
C PHE A 680 72.57 -53.12 46.83
N ARG A 681 73.77 -53.69 46.58
CA ARG A 681 74.35 -53.84 45.23
C ARG A 681 73.48 -54.70 44.31
N THR A 682 72.89 -55.80 44.81
CA THR A 682 72.01 -56.65 44.01
C THR A 682 70.71 -55.92 43.62
N CYS A 683 70.07 -55.23 44.57
CA CYS A 683 68.86 -54.43 44.31
C CYS A 683 69.12 -53.28 43.30
N HIS A 684 70.32 -52.68 43.34
CA HIS A 684 70.75 -51.71 42.32
C HIS A 684 70.86 -52.33 40.91
N GLN A 685 71.38 -53.57 40.80
CA GLN A 685 71.47 -54.29 39.52
C GLN A 685 70.09 -54.64 38.94
N GLU A 686 69.12 -55.02 39.78
CA GLU A 686 67.73 -55.25 39.35
C GLU A 686 67.09 -53.95 38.83
N SER A 687 67.30 -52.84 39.55
CA SER A 687 66.84 -51.49 39.15
C SER A 687 67.46 -51.04 37.82
N MET A 688 68.75 -51.36 37.59
CA MET A 688 69.44 -51.14 36.32
C MET A 688 68.86 -51.96 35.16
N SER A 689 68.45 -53.20 35.39
CA SER A 689 67.79 -54.01 34.35
C SER A 689 66.45 -53.40 33.97
N SER A 690 65.60 -53.10 34.97
CA SER A 690 64.29 -52.50 34.76
C SER A 690 64.35 -51.16 34.02
N LEU A 691 65.40 -50.36 34.25
CA LEU A 691 65.64 -49.12 33.50
C LEU A 691 65.96 -49.39 32.02
N ASN A 692 66.80 -50.38 31.72
CA ASN A 692 67.16 -50.70 30.33
C ASN A 692 65.96 -51.24 29.54
N ASP A 693 65.05 -51.99 30.17
CA ASP A 693 63.83 -52.50 29.53
C ASP A 693 62.92 -51.35 29.03
N GLN A 694 62.93 -50.19 29.70
CA GLN A 694 62.19 -48.99 29.30
C GLN A 694 62.73 -48.35 28.00
N GLN A 695 63.93 -48.70 27.52
CA GLN A 695 64.48 -48.13 26.28
C GLN A 695 63.58 -48.37 25.06
N MET A 696 62.86 -49.49 25.02
CA MET A 696 61.89 -49.79 23.95
C MET A 696 60.63 -48.91 24.02
N ALA A 697 60.19 -48.53 25.23
CA ALA A 697 59.06 -47.63 25.41
C ALA A 697 59.39 -46.21 24.91
N LEU A 698 60.60 -45.71 25.20
CA LEU A 698 61.09 -44.42 24.71
C LEU A 698 61.10 -44.35 23.17
N GLU A 699 61.56 -45.42 22.50
CA GLU A 699 61.61 -45.48 21.04
C GLU A 699 60.21 -45.58 20.41
N ASN A 700 59.24 -46.21 21.08
CA ASN A 700 57.85 -46.24 20.62
C ASN A 700 57.16 -44.88 20.79
N ILE A 701 57.40 -44.18 21.91
CA ILE A 701 56.97 -42.79 22.12
C ILE A 701 57.53 -41.87 21.02
N ARG A 702 58.81 -42.03 20.68
CA ARG A 702 59.46 -41.25 19.60
C ARG A 702 58.78 -41.48 18.26
N LYS A 703 58.52 -42.74 17.87
CA LYS A 703 57.86 -43.10 16.60
C LYS A 703 56.46 -42.51 16.50
N LEU A 704 55.58 -42.78 17.48
CA LEU A 704 54.20 -42.28 17.43
C LEU A 704 54.16 -40.75 17.47
N GLY A 705 55.07 -40.11 18.22
CA GLY A 705 55.24 -38.66 18.21
C GLY A 705 55.68 -38.10 16.84
N GLU A 706 56.57 -38.79 16.13
CA GLU A 706 56.98 -38.43 14.76
C GLU A 706 55.87 -38.68 13.72
N GLU A 707 55.08 -39.75 13.88
CA GLU A 707 53.91 -40.04 13.07
C GLU A 707 52.82 -38.97 13.24
N ILE A 708 52.50 -38.58 14.49
CA ILE A 708 51.61 -37.45 14.78
C ILE A 708 52.16 -36.17 14.14
N LEU A 709 53.46 -35.89 14.29
CA LEU A 709 54.12 -34.69 13.72
C LEU A 709 54.05 -34.61 12.19
N SER A 710 53.91 -35.72 11.47
CA SER A 710 53.79 -35.74 10.00
C SER A 710 52.55 -35.00 9.46
N SER A 711 51.49 -34.91 10.28
CA SER A 711 50.17 -34.34 9.94
C SER A 711 49.61 -33.43 11.04
N CYS A 712 50.49 -32.97 11.93
CA CYS A 712 50.15 -32.21 13.14
C CYS A 712 49.68 -30.77 12.81
N HIS A 713 48.64 -30.34 13.52
CA HIS A 713 48.17 -28.96 13.53
C HIS A 713 49.28 -28.05 14.10
N PRO A 714 49.60 -26.90 13.47
CA PRO A 714 50.74 -26.05 13.83
C PRO A 714 50.89 -25.76 15.33
N ASP A 715 49.76 -25.48 16.00
CA ASP A 715 49.70 -25.14 17.42
C ASP A 715 50.28 -26.24 18.35
N SER A 716 50.11 -27.53 18.02
CA SER A 716 50.65 -28.64 18.83
C SER A 716 52.03 -29.14 18.37
N VAL A 717 52.59 -28.64 17.26
CA VAL A 717 53.91 -29.06 16.76
C VAL A 717 55.01 -28.82 17.79
N ILE A 718 54.88 -27.76 18.60
CA ILE A 718 55.82 -27.45 19.68
C ILE A 718 55.63 -28.43 20.86
N THR A 719 54.40 -28.68 21.31
CA THR A 719 54.13 -29.53 22.47
C THR A 719 54.53 -30.99 22.22
N ILE A 720 54.18 -31.57 21.07
CA ILE A 720 54.55 -32.96 20.75
C ILE A 720 56.09 -33.11 20.71
N LYS A 721 56.81 -32.16 20.10
CA LYS A 721 58.29 -32.12 20.14
C LYS A 721 58.84 -31.95 21.56
N SER A 722 58.20 -31.14 22.39
CA SER A 722 58.56 -30.98 23.80
C SER A 722 58.41 -32.30 24.57
N TRP A 723 57.31 -33.04 24.40
CA TRP A 723 57.10 -34.32 25.06
C TRP A 723 58.13 -35.39 24.66
N ILE A 724 58.43 -35.53 23.37
CA ILE A 724 59.51 -36.42 22.88
C ILE A 724 60.88 -36.01 23.49
N SER A 725 61.14 -34.72 23.65
CA SER A 725 62.38 -34.22 24.28
C SER A 725 62.41 -34.44 25.80
N ILE A 726 61.27 -34.32 26.49
CA ILE A 726 61.15 -34.49 27.94
C ILE A 726 61.32 -35.97 28.32
N THR A 727 60.66 -36.90 27.64
CA THR A 727 60.83 -38.33 27.91
C THR A 727 62.28 -38.76 27.67
N LYS A 728 62.89 -38.33 26.57
CA LYS A 728 64.30 -38.59 26.29
C LYS A 728 65.23 -38.06 27.40
N THR A 729 65.13 -36.77 27.74
CA THR A 729 66.05 -36.16 28.73
C THR A 729 65.87 -36.74 30.13
N ARG A 730 64.65 -37.06 30.56
CA ARG A 730 64.40 -37.70 31.87
C ARG A 730 64.93 -39.14 31.92
N TYR A 731 64.90 -39.88 30.81
CA TYR A 731 65.57 -41.19 30.71
C TYR A 731 67.10 -41.07 30.87
N GLU A 732 67.70 -40.09 30.18
CA GLU A 732 69.15 -39.80 30.26
C GLU A 732 69.57 -39.36 31.68
N GLU A 733 68.77 -38.55 32.37
CA GLU A 733 68.98 -38.17 33.79
C GLU A 733 68.99 -39.39 34.72
N VAL A 734 67.96 -40.24 34.65
CA VAL A 734 67.83 -41.41 35.54
C VAL A 734 68.97 -42.41 35.28
N GLN A 735 69.37 -42.61 34.02
CA GLN A 735 70.51 -43.45 33.67
C GLN A 735 71.85 -42.89 34.20
N MET A 736 71.99 -41.56 34.33
CA MET A 736 73.18 -40.95 34.93
C MET A 736 73.22 -41.12 36.45
N TRP A 737 72.11 -40.94 37.17
CA TRP A 737 72.05 -41.24 38.60
C TRP A 737 72.30 -42.72 38.90
N ALA A 738 71.83 -43.63 38.03
CA ALA A 738 72.07 -45.05 38.16
C ALA A 738 73.57 -45.41 38.16
N LYS A 739 74.35 -44.81 37.25
CA LYS A 739 75.81 -44.96 37.16
C LYS A 739 76.51 -44.40 38.40
N GLN A 740 76.14 -43.18 38.82
CA GLN A 740 76.71 -42.53 40.02
C GLN A 740 76.49 -43.35 41.30
N GLN A 741 75.33 -43.98 41.45
CA GLN A 741 75.05 -44.82 42.61
C GLN A 741 75.91 -46.11 42.61
N ALA A 742 76.21 -46.69 41.44
CA ALA A 742 77.13 -47.83 41.33
C ALA A 742 78.56 -47.48 41.80
N GLU A 743 79.08 -46.31 41.39
CA GLU A 743 80.39 -45.80 41.79
C GLU A 743 80.47 -45.57 43.31
N ARG A 744 79.39 -45.08 43.94
CA ARG A 744 79.28 -44.89 45.40
C ARG A 744 79.29 -46.20 46.17
N ILE A 745 78.58 -47.23 45.69
CA ILE A 745 78.60 -48.58 46.30
C ILE A 745 80.01 -49.19 46.19
N GLN A 746 80.65 -49.07 45.03
CA GLN A 746 81.97 -49.65 44.79
C GLN A 746 83.07 -48.99 45.63
N THR A 747 83.00 -47.68 45.88
CA THR A 747 83.97 -46.94 46.71
C THR A 747 83.80 -47.18 48.20
N THR A 748 82.57 -47.37 48.69
CA THR A 748 82.30 -47.72 50.10
C THR A 748 82.80 -49.12 50.47
N LEU A 749 82.64 -50.11 49.58
CA LEU A 749 83.20 -51.46 49.79
C LEU A 749 84.73 -51.41 49.97
N SER A 750 85.45 -50.73 49.08
CA SER A 750 86.92 -50.65 49.14
C SER A 750 87.48 -49.93 50.38
N ALA A 751 86.67 -49.12 51.07
CA ALA A 751 87.07 -48.44 52.30
C ALA A 751 87.04 -49.37 53.51
N LEU A 752 86.02 -50.24 53.62
CA LEU A 752 85.87 -51.21 54.70
C LEU A 752 86.96 -52.30 54.64
N GLU A 753 87.36 -52.71 53.43
CA GLU A 753 88.47 -53.65 53.23
C GLU A 753 89.80 -53.12 53.81
N ALA A 754 90.06 -51.82 53.67
CA ALA A 754 91.30 -51.19 54.12
C ALA A 754 91.40 -51.05 55.66
N GLU A 755 90.30 -50.74 56.37
CA GLU A 755 90.32 -50.67 57.84
C GLU A 755 90.62 -52.04 58.47
N ARG A 756 90.13 -53.13 57.87
CA ARG A 756 90.35 -54.50 58.33
C ARG A 756 91.83 -54.90 58.36
N GLU A 757 92.60 -54.48 57.36
CA GLU A 757 94.04 -54.79 57.25
C GLU A 757 94.90 -54.01 58.25
N GLU A 758 94.48 -52.79 58.61
CA GLU A 758 95.19 -51.95 59.58
C GLU A 758 95.14 -52.54 61.01
N VAL A 759 93.95 -53.04 61.42
CA VAL A 759 93.75 -53.61 62.75
C VAL A 759 94.56 -54.90 62.98
N GLN A 760 94.69 -55.76 61.96
CA GLN A 760 95.47 -56.99 62.07
C GLN A 760 96.95 -56.71 62.33
N ARG A 761 97.55 -55.77 61.59
CA ARG A 761 99.00 -55.50 61.63
C ARG A 761 99.51 -55.07 63.01
N LEU A 762 98.64 -54.44 63.80
CA LEU A 762 98.96 -53.97 65.16
C LEU A 762 98.85 -55.09 66.21
N LEU A 763 97.93 -56.05 66.03
CA LEU A 763 97.82 -57.23 66.89
C LEU A 763 99.10 -58.09 66.86
N ASP A 764 99.67 -58.25 65.68
CA ASP A 764 100.89 -59.03 65.46
C ASP A 764 102.10 -58.40 66.19
N TRP A 765 102.23 -57.06 66.17
CA TRP A 765 103.30 -56.35 66.86
C TRP A 765 103.22 -56.48 68.40
N ILE A 766 102.03 -56.25 68.99
CA ILE A 766 101.87 -56.26 70.45
C ILE A 766 102.25 -57.63 71.02
N SER A 767 101.84 -58.70 70.32
CA SER A 767 102.06 -60.08 70.76
C SER A 767 103.56 -60.42 70.87
N SER A 768 104.39 -59.91 69.95
CA SER A 768 105.85 -60.08 70.00
C SER A 768 106.50 -59.30 71.16
N ALA A 769 106.01 -58.09 71.46
CA ALA A 769 106.54 -57.26 72.55
C ALA A 769 106.28 -57.88 73.94
N GLU A 770 105.18 -58.62 74.13
CA GLU A 770 104.89 -59.30 75.39
C GLU A 770 105.87 -60.44 75.69
N GLU A 771 106.27 -61.23 74.69
CA GLU A 771 107.19 -62.36 74.89
C GLU A 771 108.59 -61.90 75.31
N SER A 772 109.11 -60.85 74.65
CA SER A 772 110.43 -60.26 74.91
C SER A 772 110.60 -59.80 76.38
N LEU A 773 109.55 -59.17 76.94
CA LEU A 773 109.59 -58.70 78.32
C LEU A 773 109.54 -59.84 79.35
N ASN A 774 108.66 -60.84 79.14
CA ASN A 774 108.52 -61.98 80.06
C ASN A 774 109.83 -62.77 80.23
N LEU A 775 110.66 -62.82 79.19
CA LEU A 775 111.95 -63.51 79.23
C LEU A 775 112.95 -62.80 80.17
N LYS A 776 113.00 -61.46 80.14
CA LYS A 776 113.90 -60.66 81.00
C LYS A 776 113.54 -60.76 82.48
N GLU A 777 112.29 -61.07 82.83
CA GLU A 777 111.81 -61.01 84.22
C GLU A 777 112.34 -62.11 85.16
N GLN A 778 113.07 -63.10 84.64
CA GLN A 778 113.46 -64.31 85.39
C GLN A 778 114.91 -64.31 85.92
N GLU A 779 115.66 -63.23 85.71
CA GLU A 779 117.07 -63.11 86.11
C GLU A 779 117.25 -62.67 87.59
N PRO A 780 118.19 -63.26 88.36
CA PRO A 780 118.44 -62.90 89.76
C PRO A 780 119.26 -61.61 89.92
N LEU A 781 119.06 -60.92 91.04
CA LEU A 781 119.71 -59.61 91.33
C LEU A 781 121.10 -59.78 91.98
N PRO A 782 122.14 -59.02 91.54
CA PRO A 782 123.45 -58.98 92.20
C PRO A 782 123.46 -58.21 93.53
N GLU A 783 124.36 -58.58 94.45
CA GLU A 783 124.60 -57.83 95.70
C GLU A 783 125.50 -56.59 95.50
N ASP A 784 126.03 -56.38 94.30
CA ASP A 784 126.91 -55.25 93.97
C ASP A 784 126.12 -54.00 93.51
N LEU A 785 126.60 -52.84 93.92
CA LEU A 785 125.94 -51.54 93.79
C LEU A 785 126.04 -51.00 92.35
N GLU A 786 127.14 -51.27 91.63
CA GLU A 786 127.31 -50.85 90.24
C GLU A 786 126.46 -51.70 89.27
N LEU A 787 126.54 -53.03 89.36
CA LEU A 787 125.81 -53.95 88.47
C LEU A 787 124.28 -53.79 88.53
N THR A 788 123.74 -53.44 89.71
CA THR A 788 122.29 -53.19 89.87
C THR A 788 121.83 -51.97 89.05
N ALA A 789 122.67 -50.95 88.85
CA ALA A 789 122.32 -49.74 88.10
C ALA A 789 122.28 -49.96 86.57
N GLU A 790 123.09 -50.87 86.03
CA GLU A 790 123.14 -51.15 84.60
C GLU A 790 121.85 -51.87 84.12
N LEU A 791 121.29 -52.77 84.95
CA LEU A 791 120.00 -53.42 84.69
C LEU A 791 118.81 -52.45 84.66
N ILE A 792 118.83 -51.38 85.46
CA ILE A 792 117.81 -50.30 85.40
C ILE A 792 117.86 -49.62 84.02
N THR A 793 119.07 -49.35 83.52
CA THR A 793 119.29 -48.64 82.26
C THR A 793 118.72 -49.44 81.07
N GLN A 794 119.03 -50.74 80.98
CA GLN A 794 118.52 -51.61 79.91
C GLN A 794 116.99 -51.83 79.92
N HIS A 795 116.32 -51.48 81.02
CA HIS A 795 114.86 -51.53 81.12
C HIS A 795 114.20 -50.23 80.67
N ALA A 796 114.90 -49.10 80.78
CA ALA A 796 114.41 -47.80 80.31
C ALA A 796 114.22 -47.76 78.79
N ASP A 797 115.14 -48.34 78.01
CA ASP A 797 115.08 -48.37 76.53
C ASP A 797 113.77 -49.01 76.02
N PHE A 798 113.37 -50.14 76.62
CA PHE A 798 112.12 -50.83 76.27
C PHE A 798 110.87 -50.00 76.58
N MET A 799 110.91 -49.24 77.70
CA MET A 799 109.82 -48.34 78.07
C MET A 799 109.65 -47.19 77.07
N ASP A 800 110.70 -46.77 76.36
CA ASP A 800 110.61 -45.74 75.32
C ASP A 800 110.13 -46.30 73.97
N GLU A 801 110.51 -47.53 73.59
CA GLU A 801 109.93 -48.21 72.42
C GLU A 801 108.39 -48.36 72.56
N MET A 802 107.92 -48.80 73.72
CA MET A 802 106.47 -48.96 73.99
C MET A 802 105.71 -47.62 73.86
N LYS A 803 106.28 -46.50 74.36
CA LYS A 803 105.66 -45.17 74.24
C LYS A 803 105.52 -44.74 72.78
N GLY A 804 106.45 -45.15 71.90
CA GLY A 804 106.43 -44.85 70.47
C GLY A 804 105.22 -45.42 69.71
N LYS A 805 104.64 -46.54 70.18
CA LYS A 805 103.56 -47.25 69.47
C LYS A 805 102.13 -46.85 69.86
N VAL A 806 101.95 -46.05 70.91
CA VAL A 806 100.65 -45.49 71.33
C VAL A 806 99.84 -44.85 70.18
N PRO A 807 100.39 -43.93 69.34
CA PRO A 807 99.57 -43.22 68.34
C PRO A 807 99.06 -44.10 67.19
N GLU A 808 99.71 -45.23 66.90
CA GLU A 808 99.24 -46.17 65.87
C GLU A 808 97.98 -46.92 66.35
N VAL A 809 98.01 -47.43 67.58
CA VAL A 809 96.86 -48.09 68.22
C VAL A 809 95.72 -47.10 68.48
N GLU A 810 96.04 -45.85 68.85
CA GLU A 810 95.04 -44.77 68.94
C GLU A 810 94.43 -44.39 67.59
N ASN A 811 95.11 -44.63 66.47
CA ASN A 811 94.63 -44.38 65.12
C ASN A 811 93.65 -45.48 64.67
N ALA A 812 94.05 -46.74 64.79
CA ALA A 812 93.20 -47.89 64.46
C ALA A 812 91.94 -47.98 65.35
N THR A 813 91.97 -47.41 66.56
CA THR A 813 90.80 -47.35 67.46
C THR A 813 89.97 -46.06 67.36
N LYS A 814 90.19 -45.20 66.35
CA LYS A 814 89.45 -43.93 66.17
C LYS A 814 87.93 -44.13 66.03
N SER A 815 87.47 -45.15 65.31
CA SER A 815 86.04 -45.44 65.14
C SER A 815 85.33 -45.87 66.43
N CYS A 816 86.07 -46.24 67.48
CA CYS A 816 85.54 -46.54 68.81
C CYS A 816 85.31 -45.28 69.68
N LYS A 817 85.78 -44.09 69.25
CA LYS A 817 85.72 -42.86 70.05
C LYS A 817 84.40 -42.09 69.79
N HIS A 818 83.44 -42.27 70.70
CA HIS A 818 82.11 -41.63 70.82
C HIS A 818 80.93 -42.22 70.01
N LYS A 819 79.99 -42.91 70.70
CA LYS A 819 78.59 -43.08 70.26
C LYS A 819 77.59 -43.32 71.43
N LEU A 820 77.73 -42.60 72.56
CA LEU A 820 76.79 -42.69 73.69
C LEU A 820 75.54 -41.81 73.49
N VAL A 821 74.42 -42.43 73.09
CA VAL A 821 73.15 -41.76 72.74
C VAL A 821 72.15 -41.75 73.91
N PRO A 822 71.66 -40.58 74.38
CA PRO A 822 70.55 -40.51 75.34
C PRO A 822 69.19 -40.80 74.67
N LYS A 823 68.56 -41.92 75.03
CA LYS A 823 67.14 -42.22 74.66
C LYS A 823 66.16 -41.65 75.70
N GLN A 824 64.90 -41.44 75.32
CA GLN A 824 63.81 -41.17 76.26
C GLN A 824 62.53 -41.95 75.93
N GLN A 825 61.88 -42.47 76.99
CA GLN A 825 60.50 -43.01 77.06
C GLN A 825 60.18 -44.31 76.27
N VAL A 826 59.33 -45.25 76.75
CA VAL A 826 58.72 -45.42 78.09
C VAL A 826 58.42 -46.92 78.41
N SER A 827 58.32 -47.20 79.72
CA SER A 827 57.92 -48.41 80.52
C SER A 827 56.80 -49.37 79.99
N PRO A 828 56.44 -50.53 80.63
CA PRO A 828 56.64 -50.87 82.07
C PRO A 828 56.80 -52.34 82.58
N SER A 829 57.45 -52.46 83.76
CA SER A 829 57.26 -53.51 84.80
C SER A 829 57.85 -54.93 84.52
N ARG A 830 58.09 -55.83 85.51
CA ARG A 830 57.76 -55.85 86.97
C ARG A 830 58.66 -56.83 87.78
N LYS A 831 58.86 -56.54 89.08
CA LYS A 831 59.39 -57.41 90.20
C LYS A 831 60.93 -57.56 90.37
N ALA A 832 61.31 -57.97 91.59
CA ALA A 832 62.64 -58.08 92.24
C ALA A 832 62.60 -59.32 93.22
N PRO A 833 63.37 -59.52 94.34
CA PRO A 833 64.35 -58.67 95.08
C PRO A 833 65.58 -59.36 95.78
N THR A 834 66.31 -58.59 96.63
CA THR A 834 67.28 -58.99 97.72
C THR A 834 68.75 -59.31 97.33
N LYS A 835 69.82 -59.13 98.17
CA LYS A 835 69.94 -58.69 99.61
C LYS A 835 71.36 -58.12 99.98
N ARG A 836 71.41 -56.94 100.64
CA ARG A 836 72.38 -56.29 101.59
C ARG A 836 73.87 -56.74 101.80
N ARG A 837 74.71 -55.70 102.08
CA ARG A 837 76.04 -55.63 102.79
C ARG A 837 77.28 -56.15 102.02
N GLY A 838 78.52 -55.68 102.27
CA GLY A 838 79.05 -54.69 103.25
C GLY A 838 80.48 -54.20 102.90
N MET A 839 81.06 -53.27 103.69
CA MET A 839 82.28 -52.49 103.31
C MET A 839 83.63 -53.05 103.78
N ALA A 840 84.67 -52.88 102.96
CA ALA A 840 86.10 -52.72 103.32
C ALA A 840 86.82 -51.92 102.21
N LYS A 841 87.99 -51.30 102.46
CA LYS A 841 88.69 -50.42 101.49
C LYS A 841 90.23 -50.65 101.45
N PRO A 842 90.78 -51.19 100.34
CA PRO A 842 92.23 -51.41 100.16
C PRO A 842 93.03 -50.14 99.66
N PRO A 843 94.38 -50.25 99.49
CA PRO A 843 95.30 -49.14 99.17
C PRO A 843 95.43 -48.85 97.64
N PRO A 844 96.25 -47.89 97.15
CA PRO A 844 96.14 -47.33 95.79
C PRO A 844 96.83 -48.16 94.68
N SER A 845 96.50 -47.85 93.42
CA SER A 845 96.88 -48.59 92.21
C SER A 845 97.48 -47.71 91.10
N VAL A 846 98.18 -48.35 90.14
CA VAL A 846 98.84 -47.70 88.99
C VAL A 846 97.84 -47.32 87.88
N PRO A 847 98.01 -46.19 87.15
CA PRO A 847 97.14 -45.81 86.02
C PRO A 847 97.34 -46.66 84.75
N LEU A 848 96.27 -46.84 83.96
CA LEU A 848 96.24 -47.66 82.74
C LEU A 848 95.83 -46.84 81.48
N PRO A 849 96.52 -46.99 80.34
CA PRO A 849 96.07 -46.43 79.06
C PRO A 849 94.83 -47.13 78.46
N LEU A 850 94.14 -46.43 77.55
CA LEU A 850 93.01 -46.91 76.74
C LEU A 850 91.76 -47.43 77.51
N GLU A 851 91.64 -47.12 78.80
CA GLU A 851 90.59 -47.59 79.74
C GLU A 851 89.12 -47.19 79.39
N LYS A 852 88.86 -46.59 78.22
CA LYS A 852 87.55 -45.97 77.86
C LYS A 852 87.17 -46.12 76.37
N LEU A 853 87.44 -47.28 75.77
CA LEU A 853 87.02 -47.63 74.40
C LEU A 853 85.97 -48.74 74.43
N ASP A 854 85.01 -48.68 73.50
CA ASP A 854 83.93 -49.68 73.34
C ASP A 854 84.01 -50.32 71.94
N PRO A 855 84.89 -51.31 71.74
CA PRO A 855 85.21 -51.87 70.43
C PRO A 855 84.03 -52.62 69.80
N GLN A 856 83.64 -52.20 68.58
CA GLN A 856 82.45 -52.73 67.88
C GLN A 856 82.68 -54.05 67.16
N THR A 857 83.92 -54.40 66.81
CA THR A 857 84.25 -55.64 66.07
C THR A 857 85.21 -56.54 66.86
N PRO A 858 85.16 -57.89 66.70
CA PRO A 858 85.96 -58.81 67.50
C PRO A 858 87.48 -58.56 67.45
N MET A 859 88.01 -58.13 66.30
CA MET A 859 89.43 -57.80 66.14
C MET A 859 89.84 -56.55 66.93
N MET A 860 88.97 -55.53 67.00
CA MET A 860 89.22 -54.34 67.82
C MET A 860 89.19 -54.65 69.32
N CYS A 861 88.35 -55.60 69.75
CA CYS A 861 88.34 -56.09 71.14
C CYS A 861 89.69 -56.71 71.52
N GLN A 862 90.25 -57.54 70.65
CA GLN A 862 91.56 -58.15 70.84
C GLN A 862 92.65 -57.08 70.93
N LEU A 863 92.67 -56.13 69.99
CA LEU A 863 93.71 -55.09 69.88
C LEU A 863 93.87 -54.26 71.17
N VAL A 864 92.75 -53.81 71.76
CA VAL A 864 92.77 -53.03 73.01
C VAL A 864 93.25 -53.88 74.19
N SER A 865 92.84 -55.16 74.26
CA SER A 865 93.12 -56.03 75.40
C SER A 865 94.61 -56.41 75.53
N HIS A 866 95.29 -56.74 74.43
CA HIS A 866 96.71 -57.09 74.46
C HIS A 866 97.57 -55.85 74.79
N TRP A 867 97.22 -54.66 74.27
CA TRP A 867 97.95 -53.42 74.56
C TRP A 867 98.01 -53.11 76.07
N GLN A 868 96.90 -53.30 76.77
CA GLN A 868 96.81 -53.03 78.21
C GLN A 868 97.66 -54.00 79.05
N LYS A 869 97.72 -55.28 78.66
CA LYS A 869 98.48 -56.32 79.36
C LYS A 869 99.99 -56.06 79.26
N LEU A 870 100.50 -55.75 78.06
CA LEU A 870 101.88 -55.36 77.81
C LEU A 870 102.35 -54.20 78.72
N TRP A 871 101.51 -53.17 78.87
CA TRP A 871 101.82 -51.96 79.66
C TRP A 871 102.03 -52.23 81.15
N ILE A 872 101.24 -53.15 81.74
CA ILE A 872 101.31 -53.49 83.17
C ILE A 872 102.65 -54.14 83.51
N LEU A 873 103.05 -55.15 82.72
CA LEU A 873 104.22 -55.98 83.00
C LEU A 873 105.50 -55.13 83.02
N ALA A 874 105.66 -54.20 82.08
CA ALA A 874 106.87 -53.40 81.94
C ALA A 874 107.08 -52.42 83.11
N HIS A 875 106.01 -51.78 83.60
CA HIS A 875 106.10 -50.97 84.82
C HIS A 875 106.43 -51.80 86.05
N GLY A 876 105.92 -53.04 86.13
CA GLY A 876 106.17 -53.94 87.27
C GLY A 876 107.62 -54.40 87.44
N ARG A 877 108.45 -54.38 86.37
CA ARG A 877 109.88 -54.71 86.46
C ARG A 877 110.71 -53.54 86.99
N GLN A 878 110.41 -52.30 86.59
CA GLN A 878 111.21 -51.12 86.92
C GLN A 878 111.38 -50.91 88.43
N SER A 879 110.26 -50.88 89.18
CA SER A 879 110.28 -50.52 90.61
C SER A 879 111.06 -51.50 91.50
N ARG A 880 111.19 -52.77 91.10
CA ARG A 880 111.96 -53.79 91.84
C ARG A 880 113.47 -53.53 91.82
N LEU A 881 113.98 -53.00 90.71
CA LEU A 881 115.41 -52.71 90.56
C LEU A 881 115.80 -51.45 91.35
N GLU A 882 114.94 -50.44 91.37
CA GLU A 882 115.14 -49.17 92.09
C GLU A 882 115.17 -49.37 93.62
N GLU A 883 114.31 -50.21 94.17
CA GLU A 883 114.20 -50.45 95.63
C GLU A 883 115.43 -51.18 96.22
N HIS A 884 116.10 -52.03 95.43
CA HIS A 884 117.31 -52.75 95.86
C HIS A 884 118.49 -51.80 96.13
N LEU A 885 118.67 -50.80 95.26
CA LEU A 885 119.82 -49.89 95.26
C LEU A 885 119.88 -48.95 96.49
N GLN A 886 118.73 -48.62 97.08
CA GLN A 886 118.65 -47.70 98.22
C GLN A 886 119.21 -48.34 99.51
N ARG A 887 118.95 -49.63 99.72
CA ARG A 887 119.20 -50.33 100.99
C ARG A 887 120.68 -50.45 101.36
N LEU A 888 121.56 -50.48 100.36
CA LEU A 888 123.00 -50.64 100.55
C LEU A 888 123.69 -49.38 101.11
N LYS A 889 123.09 -48.19 100.95
CA LYS A 889 123.72 -46.90 101.32
C LYS A 889 123.59 -46.54 102.80
N GLU A 890 122.48 -46.93 103.44
CA GLU A 890 122.13 -46.49 104.79
C GLU A 890 123.02 -47.10 105.89
N LEU A 891 123.81 -48.14 105.58
CA LEU A 891 124.74 -48.78 106.50
C LEU A 891 126.10 -48.06 106.64
N GLU A 892 126.48 -47.21 105.68
CA GLU A 892 127.81 -46.58 105.64
C GLU A 892 127.90 -45.30 106.52
N GLU A 893 126.79 -44.57 106.69
CA GLU A 893 126.81 -43.22 107.29
C GLU A 893 126.96 -43.19 108.83
N PHE A 894 126.75 -44.30 109.54
CA PHE A 894 126.63 -44.30 111.01
C PHE A 894 127.96 -44.14 111.78
N ALA A 895 129.12 -44.33 111.15
CA ALA A 895 130.39 -44.54 111.86
C ALA A 895 131.02 -43.30 112.56
N ASN A 896 130.48 -42.08 112.41
CA ASN A 896 131.24 -40.82 112.59
C ASN A 896 130.56 -39.74 113.50
N PHE A 897 130.27 -40.03 114.78
CA PHE A 897 129.50 -39.14 115.68
C PHE A 897 130.30 -38.39 116.78
N ASP A 898 129.92 -37.13 117.11
CA ASP A 898 130.53 -36.27 118.15
C ASP A 898 129.49 -35.40 118.91
N PHE A 899 129.56 -35.41 120.26
CA PHE A 899 128.64 -34.69 121.16
C PHE A 899 128.83 -33.17 121.25
N ASN A 900 130.06 -32.63 121.15
CA ASN A 900 130.31 -31.20 121.22
C ASN A 900 129.79 -30.47 119.97
N ILE A 901 129.87 -31.13 118.81
CA ILE A 901 129.24 -30.68 117.57
C ILE A 901 127.71 -30.77 117.70
N TRP A 902 127.19 -31.86 118.28
CA TRP A 902 125.77 -32.03 118.57
C TRP A 902 125.21 -30.91 119.48
N ARG A 903 125.85 -30.62 120.61
CA ARG A 903 125.44 -29.57 121.56
C ARG A 903 125.36 -28.19 120.91
N LYS A 904 126.31 -27.85 120.02
CA LYS A 904 126.26 -26.60 119.25
C LYS A 904 125.05 -26.53 118.33
N ARG A 905 124.78 -27.62 117.58
CA ARG A 905 123.58 -27.75 116.72
C ARG A 905 122.31 -27.57 117.55
N TYR A 906 122.21 -28.23 118.71
CA TYR A 906 121.03 -28.21 119.57
C TYR A 906 120.81 -26.84 120.24
N MET A 907 121.86 -26.17 120.70
CA MET A 907 121.78 -24.79 121.22
C MET A 907 121.33 -23.79 120.14
N GLN A 908 121.86 -23.90 118.91
CA GLN A 908 121.39 -23.10 117.78
C GLN A 908 119.93 -23.41 117.44
N TRP A 909 119.51 -24.67 117.50
CA TRP A 909 118.15 -25.07 117.20
C TRP A 909 117.13 -24.58 118.24
N ILE A 910 117.44 -24.68 119.54
CA ILE A 910 116.67 -24.03 120.63
C ILE A 910 116.58 -22.51 120.38
N SER A 911 117.69 -21.88 119.99
CA SER A 911 117.69 -20.45 119.61
C SER A 911 116.81 -20.15 118.38
N HIS A 912 116.75 -21.04 117.40
CA HIS A 912 115.89 -20.90 116.21
C HIS A 912 114.41 -21.12 116.50
N LEU A 913 114.06 -21.99 117.47
CA LEU A 913 112.71 -22.13 118.02
C LEU A 913 112.24 -20.87 118.78
N LYS A 914 113.16 -19.99 119.19
CA LYS A 914 112.92 -18.79 120.01
C LYS A 914 112.35 -19.07 121.42
N SER A 915 112.27 -20.33 121.82
CA SER A 915 111.90 -20.75 123.18
C SER A 915 113.05 -20.47 124.16
N ARG A 916 112.74 -20.05 125.39
CA ARG A 916 113.77 -19.93 126.44
C ARG A 916 114.11 -21.33 126.95
N ILE A 917 115.29 -21.51 127.53
CA ILE A 917 115.74 -22.82 128.05
C ILE A 917 114.74 -23.40 129.08
N LEU A 918 114.14 -22.55 129.93
CA LEU A 918 113.06 -22.93 130.87
C LEU A 918 111.75 -23.33 130.15
N ASP A 919 111.43 -22.71 129.01
CA ASP A 919 110.24 -23.04 128.23
C ASP A 919 110.43 -24.35 127.46
N VAL A 920 111.66 -24.65 127.02
CA VAL A 920 112.02 -25.97 126.48
C VAL A 920 111.91 -27.03 127.58
N PHE A 921 112.48 -26.77 128.76
CA PHE A 921 112.37 -27.68 129.91
C PHE A 921 110.90 -28.02 130.22
N ARG A 922 110.05 -27.00 130.40
CA ARG A 922 108.60 -27.13 130.62
C ARG A 922 107.77 -27.63 129.42
N SER A 923 108.37 -27.77 128.24
CA SER A 923 107.72 -28.42 127.10
C SER A 923 107.96 -29.94 127.08
N ILE A 924 108.89 -30.42 127.91
CA ILE A 924 109.30 -31.81 128.06
C ILE A 924 108.76 -32.35 129.40
N ASP A 925 108.97 -31.61 130.50
CA ASP A 925 108.29 -31.76 131.80
C ASP A 925 106.77 -31.53 131.61
N ARG A 926 106.02 -32.63 131.44
CA ARG A 926 104.61 -32.61 131.03
C ARG A 926 103.62 -32.69 132.19
N ASP A 927 104.02 -33.30 133.29
CA ASP A 927 103.23 -33.44 134.52
C ASP A 927 103.55 -32.35 135.56
N GLN A 928 104.58 -31.53 135.32
CA GLN A 928 104.97 -30.36 136.13
C GLN A 928 105.54 -30.74 137.50
N ASP A 929 106.22 -31.89 137.59
CA ASP A 929 106.93 -32.36 138.79
C ASP A 929 108.23 -31.56 139.05
N GLY A 930 108.80 -30.95 137.99
CA GLY A 930 110.00 -30.12 138.02
C GLY A 930 111.28 -30.82 137.55
N ARG A 931 111.21 -32.06 137.06
CA ARG A 931 112.29 -32.84 136.45
C ARG A 931 111.85 -33.45 135.11
N ILE A 932 112.80 -33.99 134.35
CA ILE A 932 112.58 -34.57 133.02
C ILE A 932 113.11 -36.00 132.96
N THR A 933 112.32 -36.98 132.50
CA THR A 933 112.86 -38.31 132.20
C THR A 933 113.65 -38.33 130.89
N HIS A 934 114.68 -39.19 130.80
CA HIS A 934 115.40 -39.44 129.54
C HIS A 934 114.48 -39.77 128.36
N LYS A 935 113.38 -40.49 128.60
CA LYS A 935 112.45 -40.86 127.53
C LYS A 935 111.68 -39.66 126.99
N GLU A 936 111.18 -38.78 127.85
CA GLU A 936 110.48 -37.57 127.41
C GLU A 936 111.42 -36.63 126.67
N PHE A 937 112.68 -36.52 127.09
CA PHE A 937 113.71 -35.78 126.35
C PHE A 937 113.91 -36.34 124.93
N ILE A 938 114.12 -37.66 124.79
CA ILE A 938 114.35 -38.32 123.50
C ILE A 938 113.11 -38.25 122.59
N ASP A 939 111.94 -38.65 123.08
CA ASP A 939 110.71 -38.69 122.29
C ASP A 939 110.29 -37.28 121.83
N ASN A 940 110.53 -36.24 122.64
CA ASN A 940 110.24 -34.85 122.26
C ASN A 940 111.22 -34.34 121.18
N VAL A 941 112.53 -34.60 121.32
CA VAL A 941 113.52 -34.17 120.32
C VAL A 941 113.36 -34.94 119.00
N LEU A 942 113.02 -36.23 119.00
CA LEU A 942 112.75 -37.01 117.77
C LEU A 942 111.41 -36.66 117.11
N ALA A 943 110.38 -36.27 117.87
CA ALA A 943 109.13 -35.74 117.30
C ALA A 943 109.29 -34.30 116.75
N SER A 944 110.39 -33.63 117.09
CA SER A 944 110.71 -32.28 116.64
C SER A 944 111.41 -32.28 115.27
N LYS A 945 111.51 -31.10 114.64
CA LYS A 945 112.29 -30.91 113.40
C LYS A 945 113.78 -30.68 113.65
N PHE A 946 114.37 -31.32 114.66
CA PHE A 946 115.82 -31.28 114.88
C PHE A 946 116.50 -32.40 114.07
N PRO A 947 117.51 -32.11 113.22
CA PRO A 947 118.19 -33.16 112.45
C PRO A 947 119.07 -34.03 113.35
N THR A 948 118.50 -35.17 113.79
CA THR A 948 119.20 -36.17 114.60
C THR A 948 118.58 -37.57 114.45
N ASN A 949 119.36 -38.63 114.65
CA ASN A 949 118.90 -40.03 114.60
C ASN A 949 118.61 -40.58 116.02
N SER A 950 117.74 -41.59 116.12
CA SER A 950 117.43 -42.31 117.37
C SER A 950 118.69 -42.87 118.07
N LEU A 951 119.66 -43.33 117.26
CA LEU A 951 120.97 -43.79 117.75
C LEU A 951 121.83 -42.66 118.35
N GLU A 952 121.75 -41.42 117.83
CA GLU A 952 122.44 -40.27 118.41
C GLU A 952 121.78 -39.84 119.73
N MET A 953 120.44 -39.81 119.78
CA MET A 953 119.67 -39.35 120.95
C MET A 953 119.90 -40.16 122.22
N THR A 954 120.05 -41.48 122.07
CA THR A 954 120.29 -42.38 123.21
C THR A 954 121.63 -42.10 123.89
N ALA A 955 122.65 -41.63 123.14
CA ALA A 955 123.94 -41.24 123.71
C ALA A 955 123.90 -39.84 124.35
N VAL A 956 123.05 -38.94 123.87
CA VAL A 956 122.95 -37.53 124.31
C VAL A 956 122.27 -37.39 125.68
N ALA A 957 121.20 -38.14 125.94
CA ALA A 957 120.43 -38.02 127.19
C ALA A 957 121.31 -38.26 128.43
N ASN A 958 122.13 -39.32 128.40
CA ASN A 958 123.09 -39.72 129.44
C ASN A 958 124.22 -38.71 129.73
N ILE A 959 124.25 -37.56 129.05
CA ILE A 959 125.25 -36.49 129.25
C ILE A 959 124.58 -35.22 129.84
N PHE A 960 123.24 -35.17 129.89
CA PHE A 960 122.49 -34.10 130.55
C PHE A 960 122.12 -34.43 131.99
N ASP A 961 121.88 -35.70 132.32
CA ASP A 961 121.81 -36.19 133.70
C ASP A 961 123.25 -36.26 134.26
N VAL A 962 123.57 -35.38 135.23
CA VAL A 962 124.93 -35.25 135.79
C VAL A 962 125.05 -36.02 137.10
N ASN A 963 123.95 -36.19 137.81
CA ASN A 963 123.90 -36.90 139.10
C ASN A 963 123.66 -38.42 138.96
N GLY A 964 123.02 -38.85 137.87
CA GLY A 964 122.79 -40.25 137.50
C GLY A 964 121.50 -40.87 138.05
N ASP A 965 120.54 -40.10 138.56
CA ASP A 965 119.27 -40.64 139.08
C ASP A 965 118.22 -40.97 137.99
N GLY A 966 118.52 -40.68 136.72
CA GLY A 966 117.66 -40.93 135.56
C GLY A 966 116.70 -39.78 135.22
N PHE A 967 116.76 -38.68 135.99
CA PHE A 967 115.98 -37.47 135.79
C PHE A 967 116.90 -36.25 135.65
N ILE A 968 116.67 -35.44 134.61
CA ILE A 968 117.41 -34.20 134.39
C ILE A 968 116.69 -33.07 135.11
N ASP A 969 117.31 -32.44 136.11
CA ASP A 969 116.74 -31.27 136.78
C ASP A 969 116.99 -29.95 136.00
N TYR A 970 116.28 -28.87 136.35
CA TYR A 970 116.41 -27.60 135.63
C TYR A 970 117.81 -26.97 135.76
N TYR A 971 118.50 -27.20 136.87
CA TYR A 971 119.84 -26.70 137.10
C TYR A 971 120.90 -27.49 136.31
N GLU A 972 120.73 -28.81 136.18
CA GLU A 972 121.55 -29.68 135.31
C GLU A 972 121.33 -29.34 133.84
N PHE A 973 120.07 -29.26 133.39
CA PHE A 973 119.71 -28.88 132.03
C PHE A 973 120.30 -27.53 131.62
N VAL A 974 120.26 -26.53 132.51
CA VAL A 974 120.89 -25.23 132.28
C VAL A 974 122.41 -25.31 132.36
N SER A 975 123.00 -26.10 133.26
CA SER A 975 124.46 -26.21 133.43
C SER A 975 125.13 -26.91 132.24
N ALA A 976 124.51 -27.97 131.72
CA ALA A 976 124.93 -28.65 130.49
C ALA A 976 124.88 -27.71 129.27
N LEU A 977 123.94 -26.75 129.24
CA LEU A 977 123.80 -25.79 128.14
C LEU A 977 124.67 -24.54 128.30
N HIS A 978 124.72 -23.89 129.47
CA HIS A 978 125.36 -22.58 129.72
C HIS A 978 126.17 -22.49 131.04
N PRO A 979 127.50 -22.69 131.01
CA PRO A 979 128.35 -22.64 132.21
C PRO A 979 128.60 -21.27 132.89
N SER A 980 127.93 -20.15 132.53
CA SER A 980 128.33 -18.81 133.03
C SER A 980 127.29 -17.66 133.03
N ARG A 981 126.21 -17.79 133.83
CA ARG A 981 125.36 -16.73 134.47
C ARG A 981 124.41 -15.82 133.62
N ASP A 982 123.27 -15.49 134.25
CA ASP A 982 122.20 -14.50 133.91
C ASP A 982 122.65 -13.04 134.27
N PRO A 983 121.95 -11.88 134.00
CA PRO A 983 120.49 -11.72 133.77
C PRO A 983 119.96 -10.60 132.82
N TYR A 984 118.61 -10.48 132.78
CA TYR A 984 117.77 -9.37 132.23
C TYR A 984 117.63 -9.29 130.69
N ARG A 985 116.62 -8.69 130.03
CA ARG A 985 115.31 -8.00 130.34
C ARG A 985 114.42 -8.07 129.04
N LYS A 986 113.26 -7.42 128.76
CA LYS A 986 112.54 -6.26 129.35
C LYS A 986 110.98 -6.40 129.27
N THR A 987 110.27 -5.52 128.52
CA THR A 987 108.79 -5.24 128.58
C THR A 987 108.30 -4.47 127.33
N ILE A 988 107.02 -4.43 126.90
CA ILE A 988 105.91 -5.43 126.82
C ILE A 988 104.63 -4.88 126.12
N ASP A 989 104.35 -3.57 126.21
CA ASP A 989 102.99 -2.99 126.31
C ASP A 989 101.98 -3.03 125.13
N VAL A 990 102.29 -3.54 123.93
CA VAL A 990 101.53 -3.11 122.71
C VAL A 990 100.16 -3.78 122.51
N ASP A 991 100.07 -5.12 122.55
CA ASP A 991 98.88 -5.83 122.02
C ASP A 991 97.59 -5.57 122.81
N GLN A 992 97.69 -5.36 124.14
CA GLN A 992 96.55 -5.08 125.01
C GLN A 992 95.76 -3.81 124.62
N ILE A 993 96.37 -2.86 123.87
CA ILE A 993 95.69 -1.61 123.50
C ILE A 993 94.55 -1.85 122.49
N ASN A 994 94.80 -2.63 121.43
CA ASN A 994 93.87 -2.69 120.29
C ASN A 994 92.64 -3.57 120.56
N GLU A 995 92.78 -4.60 121.38
CA GLU A 995 91.70 -5.51 121.76
C GLU A 995 90.63 -4.80 122.60
N GLU A 996 91.05 -4.04 123.63
CA GLU A 996 90.13 -3.31 124.51
C GLU A 996 89.50 -2.07 123.84
N VAL A 997 90.17 -1.40 122.90
CA VAL A 997 89.53 -0.36 122.05
C VAL A 997 88.37 -0.97 121.26
N SER A 998 88.64 -2.10 120.59
CA SER A 998 87.67 -2.79 119.73
C SER A 998 86.46 -3.28 120.53
N ARG A 999 86.71 -3.79 121.75
CA ARG A 999 85.66 -4.28 122.65
C ARG A 999 84.64 -3.20 123.03
N GLN A 1000 85.08 -1.97 123.32
CA GLN A 1000 84.15 -0.91 123.76
C GLN A 1000 83.33 -0.29 122.62
N VAL A 1001 83.94 -0.03 121.46
CA VAL A 1001 83.24 0.56 120.29
C VAL A 1001 82.17 -0.40 119.74
N SER A 1002 82.35 -1.72 119.93
CA SER A 1002 81.36 -2.73 119.52
C SER A 1002 79.97 -2.54 120.14
N GLN A 1003 79.89 -1.88 121.32
CA GLN A 1003 78.69 -1.75 122.14
C GLN A 1003 77.68 -0.69 121.65
N CYS A 1004 77.97 0.00 120.53
CA CYS A 1004 77.04 1.00 120.02
C CYS A 1004 75.95 0.42 119.11
N ASN A 1005 74.70 0.74 119.45
CA ASN A 1005 73.49 0.35 118.73
C ASN A 1005 72.99 1.39 117.71
N CYS A 1006 73.78 2.42 117.39
CA CYS A 1006 73.41 3.39 116.36
C CYS A 1006 73.73 2.87 114.94
N PRO A 1007 72.76 2.85 114.00
CA PRO A 1007 72.91 2.33 112.63
C PRO A 1007 73.92 3.04 111.70
N LYS A 1008 74.31 4.27 111.99
CA LYS A 1008 75.67 4.74 111.70
C LYS A 1008 76.41 4.57 113.02
N ARG A 1009 77.26 3.55 113.11
CA ARG A 1009 78.12 3.36 114.28
C ARG A 1009 79.05 4.55 114.42
N PHE A 1010 79.32 4.97 115.65
CA PHE A 1010 80.32 5.99 115.94
C PHE A 1010 81.69 5.51 115.41
N GLN A 1011 82.19 6.15 114.35
CA GLN A 1011 83.41 5.70 113.68
C GLN A 1011 84.64 5.92 114.56
N VAL A 1012 85.49 4.91 114.66
CA VAL A 1012 86.79 4.99 115.32
C VAL A 1012 87.83 4.37 114.39
N GLU A 1013 88.80 5.17 113.96
CA GLU A 1013 89.89 4.73 113.08
C GLU A 1013 91.21 4.84 113.82
N GLN A 1014 92.03 3.78 113.80
CA GLN A 1014 93.43 3.88 114.18
C GLN A 1014 94.21 4.52 113.02
N ILE A 1015 94.73 5.73 113.22
CA ILE A 1015 95.47 6.48 112.19
C ILE A 1015 96.97 6.25 112.31
N SER A 1016 97.47 5.89 113.50
CA SER A 1016 98.84 5.42 113.74
C SER A 1016 98.96 4.80 115.13
N ALA A 1017 100.11 4.22 115.47
CA ALA A 1017 100.40 3.73 116.82
C ALA A 1017 100.09 4.83 117.87
N ASN A 1018 99.32 4.47 118.90
CA ASN A 1018 98.83 5.37 119.94
C ASN A 1018 98.03 6.60 119.45
N ARG A 1019 97.47 6.62 118.21
CA ARG A 1019 96.66 7.73 117.66
C ARG A 1019 95.40 7.27 116.92
N TYR A 1020 94.24 7.75 117.36
CA TYR A 1020 92.93 7.37 116.86
C TYR A 1020 92.07 8.60 116.51
N ARG A 1021 91.22 8.48 115.49
CA ARG A 1021 90.12 9.40 115.14
C ARG A 1021 88.82 8.92 115.79
N PHE A 1022 87.94 9.83 116.17
CA PHE A 1022 86.66 9.51 116.82
C PHE A 1022 85.52 10.39 116.27
N GLY A 1023 84.51 9.74 115.67
CA GLY A 1023 83.35 10.38 115.03
C GLY A 1023 83.72 11.28 113.85
N ASP A 1024 82.77 12.13 113.44
CA ASP A 1024 82.94 13.12 112.37
C ASP A 1024 83.89 14.29 112.75
N SER A 1025 84.71 14.12 113.80
CA SER A 1025 85.63 15.15 114.30
C SER A 1025 86.97 15.13 113.55
N GLN A 1026 87.42 16.31 113.13
CA GLN A 1026 88.74 16.51 112.53
C GLN A 1026 89.93 16.30 113.51
N GLN A 1027 89.68 16.17 114.82
CA GLN A 1027 90.75 16.02 115.82
C GLN A 1027 91.20 14.56 116.02
N LEU A 1028 92.48 14.31 115.78
CA LEU A 1028 93.17 13.09 116.23
C LEU A 1028 93.42 13.12 117.75
N ARG A 1029 93.28 11.98 118.43
CA ARG A 1029 93.52 11.84 119.88
C ARG A 1029 94.53 10.73 120.14
N MET A 1030 95.39 10.91 121.15
CA MET A 1030 96.29 9.85 121.59
C MET A 1030 95.59 8.87 122.52
N VAL A 1031 95.95 7.59 122.44
CA VAL A 1031 95.42 6.49 123.27
C VAL A 1031 96.57 5.65 123.82
N ARG A 1032 96.45 5.20 125.07
CA ARG A 1032 97.42 4.33 125.77
C ARG A 1032 96.77 3.59 126.92
N ILE A 1033 97.37 2.49 127.37
CA ILE A 1033 97.05 1.91 128.68
C ILE A 1033 97.70 2.72 129.81
N LEU A 1034 96.98 2.89 130.91
CA LEU A 1034 97.51 3.31 132.21
C LEU A 1034 96.79 2.48 133.28
N ARG A 1035 97.51 1.69 134.09
CA ARG A 1035 96.92 0.79 135.10
C ARG A 1035 95.74 -0.02 134.55
N SER A 1036 95.98 -0.76 133.46
CA SER A 1036 94.98 -1.57 132.74
C SER A 1036 93.79 -0.82 132.13
N THR A 1037 93.74 0.51 132.24
CA THR A 1037 92.64 1.34 131.72
C THR A 1037 93.08 2.07 130.45
N LEU A 1038 92.25 2.06 129.41
CA LEU A 1038 92.52 2.84 128.18
C LEU A 1038 92.19 4.33 128.37
N MET A 1039 93.18 5.17 128.12
CA MET A 1039 93.12 6.62 128.33
C MET A 1039 93.27 7.38 127.01
N VAL A 1040 92.28 8.22 126.69
CA VAL A 1040 92.21 9.10 125.52
C VAL A 1040 92.68 10.51 125.88
N ARG A 1041 93.44 11.17 125.00
CA ARG A 1041 93.87 12.57 125.17
C ARG A 1041 92.79 13.56 124.70
N VAL A 1042 92.25 14.33 125.64
CA VAL A 1042 91.31 15.45 125.41
C VAL A 1042 91.78 16.69 126.14
N GLY A 1043 91.78 17.85 125.46
CA GLY A 1043 92.17 19.20 125.94
C GLY A 1043 92.83 19.29 127.33
N GLY A 1044 94.17 19.29 127.38
CA GLY A 1044 94.94 19.42 128.63
C GLY A 1044 94.98 18.15 129.51
N GLY A 1045 93.88 17.39 129.59
CA GLY A 1045 93.71 16.19 130.41
C GLY A 1045 93.89 14.85 129.68
N TRP A 1046 93.76 13.77 130.45
CA TRP A 1046 93.53 12.41 129.94
C TRP A 1046 92.22 11.92 130.54
N THR A 1047 91.40 11.23 129.75
CA THR A 1047 90.06 10.78 130.13
C THR A 1047 89.89 9.33 129.67
N ALA A 1048 89.15 8.52 130.43
CA ALA A 1048 88.95 7.12 130.07
C ALA A 1048 88.12 6.97 128.78
N LEU A 1049 88.36 5.88 128.04
CA LEU A 1049 87.73 5.64 126.74
C LEU A 1049 86.19 5.52 126.83
N ASP A 1050 85.68 4.94 127.91
CA ASP A 1050 84.26 4.78 128.18
C ASP A 1050 83.55 6.12 128.42
N GLU A 1051 84.09 6.98 129.29
CA GLU A 1051 83.61 8.35 129.52
C GLU A 1051 83.63 9.19 128.23
N PHE A 1052 84.69 9.02 127.43
CA PHE A 1052 84.84 9.72 126.16
C PHE A 1052 83.74 9.31 125.17
N LEU A 1053 83.42 8.01 125.08
CA LEU A 1053 82.33 7.50 124.24
C LEU A 1053 80.95 8.00 124.71
N VAL A 1054 80.66 8.01 126.02
CA VAL A 1054 79.36 8.46 126.57
C VAL A 1054 78.98 9.89 126.16
N LYS A 1055 79.97 10.77 125.91
CA LYS A 1055 79.73 12.18 125.53
C LYS A 1055 79.64 12.44 124.02
N ASN A 1056 80.15 11.54 123.18
CA ASN A 1056 80.32 11.78 121.73
C ASN A 1056 79.53 10.79 120.85
N ASP A 1057 79.17 9.62 121.38
CA ASP A 1057 78.50 8.56 120.63
C ASP A 1057 76.95 8.75 120.62
N PRO A 1058 76.31 8.91 119.44
CA PRO A 1058 74.87 9.14 119.34
C PRO A 1058 73.99 8.08 120.00
N CYS A 1059 74.42 6.82 120.11
CA CYS A 1059 73.61 5.78 120.77
C CYS A 1059 73.69 5.82 122.31
N ARG A 1060 74.73 6.46 122.86
CA ARG A 1060 74.95 6.54 124.32
C ARG A 1060 74.27 7.76 124.94
N VAL A 1061 73.94 8.78 124.14
CA VAL A 1061 73.20 9.98 124.58
C VAL A 1061 71.69 9.77 124.44
N LYS A 1062 71.04 9.22 125.48
CA LYS A 1062 69.57 9.24 125.58
C LYS A 1062 69.07 10.69 125.52
N GLY A 1063 68.25 11.03 124.53
CA GLY A 1063 67.54 12.32 124.45
C GLY A 1063 67.99 13.30 123.37
N ARG A 1064 68.86 12.91 122.42
CA ARG A 1064 69.03 13.63 121.13
C ARG A 1064 68.89 12.66 119.94
N THR A 1065 68.59 13.21 118.77
CA THR A 1065 67.69 12.57 117.78
C THR A 1065 68.33 11.68 116.71
N ASN A 1066 67.48 10.81 116.14
CA ASN A 1066 67.60 10.06 114.87
C ASN A 1066 68.64 8.93 114.83
N LEU A 1067 68.21 7.70 114.48
CA LEU A 1067 68.94 6.71 113.66
C LEU A 1067 68.14 5.37 113.47
N LYS A 1068 68.09 4.80 112.24
CA LYS A 1068 67.19 3.69 111.76
C LYS A 1068 67.80 2.26 111.71
N ILE A 1069 67.29 1.26 112.45
CA ILE A 1069 67.60 -0.18 112.23
C ILE A 1069 66.31 -0.96 111.93
N LYS A 1070 66.39 -1.90 110.98
CA LYS A 1070 65.38 -2.89 110.56
C LYS A 1070 64.05 -2.32 110.04
N GLU A 1071 63.68 -2.79 108.86
CA GLU A 1071 62.50 -3.65 108.75
C GLU A 1071 62.73 -4.73 107.68
N LYS A 1072 61.99 -5.84 107.72
CA LYS A 1072 62.23 -7.03 106.87
C LYS A 1072 60.94 -7.82 106.61
N TYR A 1073 59.99 -7.23 105.89
CA TYR A 1073 58.79 -7.89 105.39
C TYR A 1073 58.32 -7.25 104.08
N LEU A 1074 57.60 -8.05 103.27
CA LEU A 1074 56.77 -7.69 102.10
C LEU A 1074 57.47 -7.21 100.79
N SER A 1075 57.14 -7.94 99.72
CA SER A 1075 56.96 -7.45 98.33
C SER A 1075 58.25 -6.98 97.58
N PRO A 1076 58.20 -6.57 96.28
CA PRO A 1076 58.73 -7.47 95.24
C PRO A 1076 59.57 -6.78 94.13
N ASP A 1077 59.83 -7.54 93.07
CA ASP A 1077 60.19 -7.12 91.71
C ASP A 1077 61.58 -6.49 91.44
N ALA A 1078 61.91 -6.49 90.14
CA ALA A 1078 63.27 -6.44 89.59
C ALA A 1078 63.54 -5.13 88.79
N PHE A 1079 64.57 -5.21 87.92
CA PHE A 1079 64.99 -4.25 86.88
C PHE A 1079 65.92 -3.07 87.26
N GLU A 1080 67.19 -3.23 86.83
CA GLU A 1080 67.99 -2.20 86.13
C GLU A 1080 68.37 -0.90 86.90
N PRO A 1081 69.00 0.16 86.31
CA PRO A 1081 69.53 0.35 84.94
C PRO A 1081 71.00 0.83 84.80
N SER A 1082 71.41 1.00 83.54
CA SER A 1082 72.54 1.75 82.94
C SER A 1082 73.24 2.90 83.72
N GLY A 1083 74.55 3.13 83.43
CA GLY A 1083 75.37 4.22 84.03
C GLY A 1083 76.18 5.17 83.11
N ARG A 1084 77.08 4.64 82.24
CA ARG A 1084 78.00 5.35 81.29
C ARG A 1084 79.14 6.23 81.88
N ARG A 1085 80.13 6.51 81.01
CA ARG A 1085 81.35 7.36 81.12
C ARG A 1085 82.54 6.71 81.86
N GLY A 1086 83.82 6.93 81.47
CA GLY A 1086 84.36 7.52 80.24
C GLY A 1086 85.60 8.42 80.42
N SER A 1087 86.40 8.56 79.35
CA SER A 1087 87.44 9.60 79.13
C SER A 1087 88.84 9.45 79.75
N ALA A 1088 89.75 8.84 78.95
CA ALA A 1088 91.02 9.41 78.48
C ALA A 1088 92.24 9.67 79.41
N LYS A 1089 93.41 9.76 78.73
CA LYS A 1089 94.80 9.96 79.19
C LYS A 1089 95.49 8.68 79.75
N GLY A 1090 96.65 8.26 79.23
CA GLY A 1090 97.39 8.67 78.02
C GLY A 1090 98.89 8.32 78.08
N LEU A 1091 99.61 8.58 76.96
CA LEU A 1091 101.09 8.63 76.83
C LEU A 1091 101.82 7.26 76.98
N THR A 1092 102.88 6.90 76.22
CA THR A 1092 103.72 7.63 75.24
C THR A 1092 104.49 6.67 74.31
N VAL A 1093 104.70 7.07 73.03
CA VAL A 1093 105.93 6.87 72.21
C VAL A 1093 106.37 5.44 71.81
N SER A 1094 106.90 5.14 70.60
CA SER A 1094 106.69 5.63 69.20
C SER A 1094 107.66 4.87 68.26
N ARG A 1095 107.42 4.97 66.93
CA ARG A 1095 108.17 4.39 65.77
C ARG A 1095 107.73 2.99 65.33
N SER A 1096 107.42 2.74 64.05
CA SER A 1096 107.27 3.65 62.90
C SER A 1096 106.22 3.17 61.89
N ASN A 1097 105.62 4.14 61.19
CA ASN A 1097 104.67 4.00 60.08
C ASN A 1097 105.29 3.22 58.89
N SER A 1098 104.54 2.69 57.93
CA SER A 1098 103.27 3.16 57.33
C SER A 1098 102.41 2.02 56.75
N SER A 1099 101.16 2.18 56.29
CA SER A 1099 100.35 3.38 56.00
C SER A 1099 98.84 3.08 56.11
N LEU A 1100 98.04 4.08 56.52
CA LEU A 1100 96.69 4.33 56.00
C LEU A 1100 96.14 5.67 56.54
N SER A 1101 95.84 6.62 55.67
CA SER A 1101 95.26 7.91 56.06
C SER A 1101 94.56 8.60 54.89
N LEU A 1102 93.35 9.12 55.17
CA LEU A 1102 92.75 10.33 54.61
C LEU A 1102 92.97 10.63 53.11
N TYR A 1103 91.88 10.70 52.34
CA TYR A 1103 91.34 12.00 51.93
C TYR A 1103 89.87 11.90 51.48
N SER A 1104 89.20 13.03 51.31
CA SER A 1104 87.85 13.14 50.75
C SER A 1104 87.83 14.17 49.62
N SER A 1105 86.78 14.09 48.78
CA SER A 1105 86.19 15.17 47.95
C SER A 1105 86.34 15.06 46.43
N ALA A 1106 85.19 15.22 45.75
CA ALA A 1106 85.00 15.80 44.41
C ALA A 1106 85.59 15.01 43.20
N SER A 1107 85.08 15.16 41.97
CA SER A 1107 84.26 16.26 41.41
C SER A 1107 83.19 15.79 40.41
N ALA A 1108 82.20 16.65 40.15
CA ALA A 1108 81.35 16.59 38.94
C ALA A 1108 82.11 17.19 37.72
N PRO A 1109 81.61 17.06 36.46
CA PRO A 1109 80.40 17.74 35.97
C PRO A 1109 79.44 16.78 35.23
N SER A 1110 78.28 17.14 34.65
CA SER A 1110 77.65 18.45 34.40
C SER A 1110 76.10 18.36 34.40
N SER A 1111 75.43 19.48 34.70
CA SER A 1111 73.98 19.74 34.52
C SER A 1111 73.62 19.93 33.01
N PRO A 1112 72.34 20.17 32.56
CA PRO A 1112 71.16 20.54 33.36
C PRO A 1112 69.74 20.00 32.97
N LEU A 1113 68.88 19.93 33.99
CA LEU A 1113 67.49 20.43 34.15
C LEU A 1113 66.53 20.71 32.95
N THR A 1114 65.23 20.63 33.31
CA THR A 1114 64.03 21.35 32.79
C THR A 1114 63.14 20.74 31.68
N ARG A 1115 61.99 20.19 32.13
CA ARG A 1115 60.65 20.82 32.03
C ARG A 1115 60.41 21.82 30.86
N LYS A 1116 59.78 21.38 29.75
CA LYS A 1116 58.61 22.04 29.09
C LYS A 1116 58.18 21.34 27.78
N ALA A 1117 56.96 21.66 27.34
CA ALA A 1117 56.32 21.17 26.12
C ALA A 1117 56.61 22.04 24.89
N LEU A 1118 56.02 21.63 23.75
CA LEU A 1118 55.83 22.33 22.45
C LEU A 1118 56.91 22.10 21.37
N LEU A 1119 56.46 21.52 20.24
CA LEU A 1119 56.69 21.92 18.83
C LEU A 1119 58.16 21.99 18.31
N ARG A 1120 58.50 21.56 17.08
CA ARG A 1120 57.70 21.20 15.89
C ARG A 1120 58.60 20.50 14.84
N ARG A 1121 58.06 19.49 14.11
CA ARG A 1121 58.56 18.99 12.80
C ARG A 1121 59.99 18.38 12.80
N SER A 1122 60.35 17.48 11.88
CA SER A 1122 59.57 16.82 10.81
C SER A 1122 60.25 15.53 10.33
N PHE A 1123 59.47 14.47 10.19
CA PHE A 1123 59.36 13.72 8.93
C PHE A 1123 57.89 13.30 8.73
N SER A 1124 57.48 13.01 7.50
CA SER A 1124 56.06 13.02 7.13
C SER A 1124 55.34 11.72 7.47
N GLY A 1125 54.29 11.81 8.30
CA GLY A 1125 53.19 10.86 8.30
C GLY A 1125 52.07 11.37 7.38
N GLU A 1126 52.01 10.84 6.16
CA GLU A 1126 50.85 10.96 5.28
C GLU A 1126 49.77 9.97 5.78
N ARG A 1127 48.48 10.28 5.97
CA ARG A 1127 47.55 11.30 5.44
C ARG A 1127 47.08 11.13 3.99
N CYS A 1128 46.23 10.12 3.80
CA CYS A 1128 44.85 10.33 3.35
C CYS A 1128 43.93 9.44 4.22
N ILE A 1129 42.61 9.63 4.33
CA ILE A 1129 41.65 10.33 3.45
C ILE A 1129 40.91 11.46 4.21
N ARG A 1130 40.43 12.49 3.47
CA ARG A 1130 39.56 13.56 4.00
C ARG A 1130 38.07 13.16 3.93
N PRO A 1131 37.24 13.48 4.95
CA PRO A 1131 35.81 13.70 4.76
C PRO A 1131 35.54 15.14 4.23
N ARG A 1132 34.26 15.43 3.89
CA ARG A 1132 33.73 16.65 3.23
C ARG A 1132 34.16 16.85 1.77
N SER A 1133 33.35 17.43 0.88
CA SER A 1133 31.91 17.78 0.86
C SER A 1133 31.54 18.18 -0.61
N SER A 1134 30.31 18.41 -1.06
CA SER A 1134 29.38 19.50 -0.70
C SER A 1134 28.16 19.50 -1.64
N ILE A 1135 27.02 20.06 -1.18
CA ILE A 1135 26.10 21.00 -1.91
C ILE A 1135 25.55 20.56 -3.30
N ALA A 1136 24.26 20.67 -3.66
CA ALA A 1136 22.97 20.99 -2.99
C ALA A 1136 21.83 20.62 -4.01
N ALA A 1137 20.53 20.94 -3.88
CA ALA A 1137 19.83 21.95 -3.08
C ALA A 1137 18.31 21.70 -2.96
N LEU A 1138 17.68 22.48 -2.06
CA LEU A 1138 16.23 22.74 -1.90
C LEU A 1138 15.32 21.54 -1.46
N GLY A 1139 14.48 21.66 -0.43
CA GLY A 1139 14.38 22.71 0.61
C GLY A 1139 13.00 22.77 1.31
N SER A 1140 12.99 23.11 2.61
CA SER A 1140 11.85 23.67 3.39
C SER A 1140 10.58 22.81 3.59
N ASP A 1141 9.74 22.94 4.63
CA ASP A 1141 9.80 23.50 6.01
C ASP A 1141 8.50 23.01 6.76
N HIS A 1142 8.15 23.25 8.04
CA HIS A 1142 8.73 24.08 9.10
C HIS A 1142 8.75 23.41 10.50
N PHE A 1143 7.76 23.67 11.38
CA PHE A 1143 7.81 23.48 12.85
C PHE A 1143 6.45 23.14 13.51
N CYS A 1144 6.54 22.41 14.63
CA CYS A 1144 5.76 22.42 15.89
C CYS A 1144 4.22 22.67 16.00
N ALA A 1145 3.63 21.88 16.93
CA ALA A 1145 2.49 22.19 17.82
C ALA A 1145 1.09 22.37 17.16
N ASP A 1146 -0.04 22.04 17.80
CA ASP A 1146 -0.29 21.94 19.26
C ASP A 1146 -1.27 20.80 19.67
N ILE A 1147 -1.64 20.75 20.95
CA ILE A 1147 -2.66 19.84 21.52
C ILE A 1147 -4.06 20.47 21.42
N ASP A 1148 -5.11 19.69 21.06
CA ASP A 1148 -6.40 19.81 21.75
C ASP A 1148 -7.32 18.59 21.63
N SER A 1149 -8.38 18.57 22.45
CA SER A 1149 -9.49 17.59 22.52
C SER A 1149 -10.78 18.38 22.90
N PRO A 1150 -11.97 17.81 23.19
CA PRO A 1150 -12.41 16.40 23.22
C PRO A 1150 -13.84 16.12 22.65
N SER A 1151 -14.31 14.88 22.86
CA SER A 1151 -15.67 14.51 23.35
C SER A 1151 -16.85 14.20 22.40
N HIS A 1152 -17.68 13.25 22.87
CA HIS A 1152 -19.07 12.88 22.51
C HIS A 1152 -19.39 12.42 21.06
N SER A 1153 -20.40 11.56 20.82
CA SER A 1153 -21.07 10.51 21.63
C SER A 1153 -21.91 9.61 20.71
N GLU A 1154 -22.30 8.41 21.18
CA GLU A 1154 -23.40 7.57 20.64
C GLU A 1154 -23.24 7.08 19.17
N GLU A 1155 -24.05 6.18 18.59
CA GLU A 1155 -24.70 4.93 19.04
C GLU A 1155 -25.15 4.15 17.76
N ALA A 1156 -25.72 2.95 17.89
CA ALA A 1156 -26.62 2.28 16.95
C ALA A 1156 -26.13 1.73 15.58
N GLU A 1157 -26.03 0.40 15.54
CA GLU A 1157 -26.64 -0.51 14.54
C GLU A 1157 -26.16 -0.52 13.06
N ARG A 1158 -26.96 -1.14 12.17
CA ARG A 1158 -26.56 -1.74 10.88
C ARG A 1158 -27.28 -1.08 9.65
N PRO A 1159 -27.55 -1.73 8.49
CA PRO A 1159 -27.18 -1.17 7.17
C PRO A 1159 -28.45 -0.97 6.29
N PRO A 1160 -28.42 -0.97 4.94
CA PRO A 1160 -27.33 -0.87 3.97
C PRO A 1160 -27.52 0.21 2.88
N THR A 1161 -26.49 0.44 2.07
CA THR A 1161 -26.62 0.60 0.60
C THR A 1161 -25.30 0.20 -0.07
#